data_AF-A0A3N0YJQ5-F1
#
_entry.id   AF-A0A3N0YJQ5-F1
#
_cell.length_a   1.000
_cell.length_b   1.000
_cell.length_c   1.000
_cell.angle_alpha   90.00
_cell.angle_beta   90.00
_cell.angle_gamma   90.00
#
_symmetry.space_group_name_H-M   'P 1'
#
loop_
_entity.id
_entity.type
_entity.pdbx_description
1 polymer ?
#
loop_
_entity_poly.entity_id
_entity_poly.type
_entity_poly.pdbx_seq_one_letter_code
_entity_poly.pdbx_strand_id
1 'polypeptide(L)'
;MAWLVVRLAISVSLLYTASAVFEDQVGKFDWRQQFIGKVRFALFDTHSQASKKLLVATDKNVFASLNSRTGDLFWRHVDKTGPEGHIDALLMYGQDAVVVVGNGRLLRSWETTVGGLKWEAVLDTGSFQAAALVGVQDFVKYVAVLKKSAISLHDLSSGSQIWVENLPDSDTVQYQTIYSGGNGLVFVLGFVPNSHIVIVEYKIEDGEIMKKKSVEAAWMSSLENSCAVISSGILLCVDQITQSLYTLPLQSAEQTEMRQIHLQTLDLEVASEFQPVLTSTQPNPAQPPLAEFFLQLSPDHHILLQLKDGLIAPLRDFNPSYLAAFATSGEKTVAAVMSPKNDTACSINLFSADTGRRHLDTTIIYHMDPNGGKPNRLYVHAFLKKDDSVGYRVMVQTEDLTLTFLQQPGRVVWMREEALADVVTMEMVDLPLTGTQAELEGEFGKKADGLLPMVLKRLSSQFILLQAWMAHLWKLFYDARKPRSSVKNEVTIDTLSRDEFNLQKMMVMVTASGKLFGIDSKSGTILWKQYLEDIQPNSIFKLIVQRTTAHFPHPPQCTLLIKDKDTGLGSLYVFNPIFGKKSHISVPALPRPVLQTLLLPVIDQDYAKVLLLIDDQNKVTAFPSTKNVLQQLQDTASSIFFYLVDTSQGKLSGFRLRMDLSTELIWEVVIPTEVQKIVAVKGKRANEHVHSQGRVMGDRSVLYKYLNPNLLAVITESTDTHQERSFVGIFLIDGVTGRIVHEAVQRKARGPVHFVHSENWVVYVYWNSKFRRNEFSVLELFEGAELYNSTVFSSLDRPHPPQVLQQSYIFPAPISTLEATLTEKGITSRHLLVGLPSGNILSLPKMFLDPRRPEVVSEQSREENLIPYAPEMPIRTEWFINYNQTVSRVRGIYTAPSGLESTCLVVAYGLDIYQTRVFPSKQFDVLKDDYDYVLISSVLFGLFFATMISKRLAEVKLLNRAWR
;
A
#
# COMPACT_ATOMS: atom_id res chain seq x y z
N MET A 1 27.98 33.89 -48.00
CA MET A 1 28.06 33.92 -46.52
C MET A 1 26.80 34.46 -45.87
N ALA A 2 26.39 35.73 -46.10
CA ALA A 2 25.20 36.31 -45.48
C ALA A 2 23.87 35.56 -45.75
N TRP A 3 23.67 35.02 -46.95
CA TRP A 3 22.46 34.27 -47.32
C TRP A 3 22.37 32.86 -46.69
N LEU A 4 23.52 32.30 -46.31
CA LEU A 4 23.62 30.98 -45.68
C LEU A 4 23.33 31.08 -44.17
N VAL A 5 23.72 32.20 -43.54
CA VAL A 5 23.42 32.52 -42.13
C VAL A 5 21.91 32.77 -41.94
N VAL A 6 21.25 33.44 -42.89
CA VAL A 6 19.80 33.68 -42.83
C VAL A 6 19.01 32.37 -43.01
N ARG A 7 19.43 31.48 -43.92
CA ARG A 7 18.79 30.17 -44.07
C ARG A 7 19.02 29.25 -42.86
N LEU A 8 20.21 29.31 -42.24
CA LEU A 8 20.51 28.57 -41.01
C LEU A 8 19.66 29.09 -39.83
N ALA A 9 19.48 30.40 -39.71
CA ALA A 9 18.64 31.01 -38.68
C ALA A 9 17.15 30.66 -38.86
N ILE A 10 16.66 30.64 -40.10
CA ILE A 10 15.28 30.24 -40.41
C ILE A 10 15.09 28.73 -40.17
N SER A 11 16.06 27.88 -40.55
CA SER A 11 15.98 26.43 -40.28
C SER A 11 16.05 26.07 -38.79
N VAL A 12 16.80 26.84 -37.98
CA VAL A 12 16.86 26.67 -36.52
C VAL A 12 15.55 27.15 -35.86
N SER A 13 14.90 28.18 -36.40
CA SER A 13 13.59 28.65 -35.90
C SER A 13 12.42 27.70 -36.22
N LEU A 14 12.52 26.89 -37.28
CA LEU A 14 11.50 25.91 -37.69
C LEU A 14 11.63 24.54 -36.98
N LEU A 15 12.67 24.33 -36.17
CA LEU A 15 12.84 23.11 -35.36
C LEU A 15 12.07 23.15 -34.02
N TYR A 16 11.40 24.25 -33.70
CA TYR A 16 10.69 24.47 -32.43
C TYR A 16 9.16 24.33 -32.52
N THR A 17 8.65 23.40 -33.33
CA THR A 17 7.21 23.08 -33.31
C THR A 17 6.97 21.58 -33.18
N ALA A 18 7.04 21.10 -31.94
CA ALA A 18 6.29 19.94 -31.48
C ALA A 18 5.87 20.21 -30.03
N SER A 19 4.69 20.81 -29.85
CA SER A 19 4.05 20.90 -28.54
C SER A 19 3.41 19.54 -28.23
N ALA A 20 4.23 18.64 -27.73
CA ALA A 20 3.80 17.60 -26.81
C ALA A 20 4.12 18.08 -25.37
N VAL A 21 3.59 17.40 -24.35
CA VAL A 21 3.87 17.68 -22.93
C VAL A 21 5.38 17.93 -22.72
N PHE A 22 5.72 18.98 -21.96
CA PHE A 22 7.10 19.37 -21.62
C PHE A 22 7.90 18.14 -21.09
N GLU A 23 8.78 17.60 -21.94
CA GLU A 23 9.69 16.45 -21.66
C GLU A 23 10.59 16.72 -20.44
N ASP A 24 10.78 17.99 -20.10
CA ASP A 24 11.60 18.48 -19.00
C ASP A 24 10.95 18.39 -17.61
N GLN A 25 9.68 18.00 -17.47
CA GLN A 25 9.01 17.94 -16.16
C GLN A 25 8.88 16.51 -15.57
N VAL A 26 8.96 15.47 -16.40
CA VAL A 26 8.84 14.07 -15.98
C VAL A 26 9.98 13.70 -15.03
N GLY A 27 9.65 13.12 -13.87
CA GLY A 27 10.60 12.67 -12.86
C GLY A 27 11.18 13.79 -11.98
N LYS A 28 10.75 15.05 -12.15
CA LYS A 28 11.15 16.16 -11.25
C LYS A 28 10.33 16.23 -9.97
N PHE A 29 9.02 15.97 -10.06
CA PHE A 29 8.07 16.12 -8.96
C PHE A 29 7.17 14.91 -8.75
N ASP A 30 7.39 13.86 -9.53
CA ASP A 30 6.63 12.63 -9.45
C ASP A 30 7.57 11.43 -9.39
N TRP A 31 7.12 10.40 -8.68
CA TRP A 31 7.85 9.15 -8.52
C TRP A 31 6.87 8.02 -8.27
N ARG A 32 7.30 6.80 -8.61
CA ARG A 32 6.54 5.56 -8.41
C ARG A 32 7.41 4.55 -7.68
N GLN A 33 6.84 3.92 -6.66
CA GLN A 33 7.42 2.75 -6.01
C GLN A 33 6.52 1.53 -6.22
N GLN A 34 7.14 0.42 -6.64
CA GLN A 34 6.45 -0.81 -6.97
C GLN A 34 6.74 -1.90 -5.94
N PHE A 35 5.67 -2.53 -5.45
CA PHE A 35 5.73 -3.56 -4.41
C PHE A 35 5.06 -4.86 -4.85
N ILE A 36 5.33 -5.95 -4.14
CA ILE A 36 4.81 -7.29 -4.43
C ILE A 36 3.98 -7.85 -3.26
N GLY A 37 4.20 -7.37 -2.04
CA GLY A 37 3.54 -7.87 -0.83
C GLY A 37 4.29 -8.99 -0.12
N LYS A 38 3.62 -9.73 0.78
CA LYS A 38 4.27 -10.76 1.61
C LYS A 38 4.61 -11.97 0.75
N VAL A 39 5.89 -12.27 0.63
CA VAL A 39 6.39 -13.45 -0.09
C VAL A 39 5.94 -14.74 0.62
N ARG A 40 5.33 -15.65 -0.14
CA ARG A 40 4.96 -17.01 0.30
C ARG A 40 5.89 -18.07 -0.26
N PHE A 41 6.30 -17.91 -1.50
CA PHE A 41 7.23 -18.81 -2.17
C PHE A 41 8.33 -17.97 -2.82
N ALA A 42 9.58 -18.40 -2.67
CA ALA A 42 10.72 -17.79 -3.33
C ALA A 42 11.66 -18.87 -3.84
N LEU A 43 12.00 -18.78 -5.13
CA LEU A 43 12.89 -19.72 -5.80
C LEU A 43 13.97 -18.93 -6.55
N PHE A 44 15.22 -19.32 -6.33
CA PHE A 44 16.34 -18.75 -7.07
C PHE A 44 16.50 -19.46 -8.41
N ASP A 45 16.74 -18.71 -9.47
CA ASP A 45 17.05 -19.29 -10.78
C ASP A 45 18.47 -19.88 -10.76
N THR A 46 18.54 -21.21 -10.72
CA THR A 46 19.79 -21.99 -10.68
C THR A 46 20.20 -22.52 -12.06
N HIS A 47 19.44 -22.25 -13.13
CA HIS A 47 19.75 -22.72 -14.49
C HIS A 47 21.12 -22.21 -14.97
N SER A 48 21.50 -21.00 -14.53
CA SER A 48 22.84 -20.47 -14.75
C SER A 48 23.40 -19.90 -13.46
N GLN A 49 24.64 -20.25 -13.12
CA GLN A 49 25.39 -19.64 -12.00
C GLN A 49 25.52 -18.11 -12.13
N ALA A 50 25.37 -17.57 -13.34
CA ALA A 50 25.38 -16.13 -13.61
C ALA A 50 23.99 -15.47 -13.51
N SER A 51 22.92 -16.25 -13.34
CA SER A 51 21.57 -15.70 -13.22
C SER A 51 21.47 -14.82 -11.98
N LYS A 52 20.68 -13.76 -12.14
CA LYS A 52 20.45 -12.74 -11.11
C LYS A 52 18.97 -12.68 -10.77
N LYS A 53 18.22 -13.73 -11.07
CA LYS A 53 16.76 -13.74 -10.95
C LYS A 53 16.35 -14.48 -9.69
N LEU A 54 15.43 -13.86 -8.98
CA LEU A 54 14.75 -14.42 -7.83
C LEU A 54 13.26 -14.40 -8.14
N LEU A 55 12.65 -15.55 -8.34
CA LEU A 55 11.21 -15.65 -8.54
C LEU A 55 10.51 -15.63 -7.19
N VAL A 56 9.44 -14.86 -7.10
CA VAL A 56 8.64 -14.72 -5.90
C VAL A 56 7.16 -14.79 -6.23
N ALA A 57 6.43 -15.52 -5.39
CA ALA A 57 4.97 -15.52 -5.37
C ALA A 57 4.49 -15.02 -4.01
N THR A 58 3.52 -14.12 -4.01
CA THR A 58 3.08 -13.40 -2.80
C THR A 58 1.62 -13.65 -2.43
N ASP A 59 1.28 -13.30 -1.19
CA ASP A 59 -0.09 -13.34 -0.65
C ASP A 59 -1.05 -12.37 -1.36
N LYS A 60 -0.53 -11.31 -1.99
CA LYS A 60 -1.29 -10.37 -2.81
C LYS A 60 -1.53 -10.91 -4.22
N ASN A 61 -1.38 -12.21 -4.48
CA ASN A 61 -1.61 -12.83 -5.79
C ASN A 61 -0.72 -12.20 -6.88
N VAL A 62 0.56 -11.99 -6.53
CA VAL A 62 1.56 -11.43 -7.43
C VAL A 62 2.63 -12.48 -7.68
N PHE A 63 2.94 -12.70 -8.95
CA PHE A 63 4.08 -13.50 -9.38
C PHE A 63 5.10 -12.59 -10.07
N ALA A 64 6.33 -12.55 -9.57
CA ALA A 64 7.34 -11.60 -10.02
C ALA A 64 8.74 -12.20 -10.10
N SER A 65 9.61 -11.53 -10.86
CA SER A 65 11.05 -11.77 -10.86
C SER A 65 11.80 -10.54 -10.37
N LEU A 66 12.54 -10.71 -9.29
CA LEU A 66 13.40 -9.71 -8.69
C LEU A 66 14.85 -9.87 -9.16
N ASN A 67 15.54 -8.76 -9.31
CA ASN A 67 16.98 -8.72 -9.53
C ASN A 67 17.71 -8.92 -8.20
N SER A 68 18.43 -10.03 -8.06
CA SER A 68 19.17 -10.37 -6.86
C SER A 68 20.26 -9.34 -6.50
N ARG A 69 20.70 -8.48 -7.43
CA ARG A 69 21.74 -7.46 -7.18
C ARG A 69 21.20 -6.12 -6.72
N THR A 70 20.01 -5.73 -7.15
CA THR A 70 19.45 -4.38 -6.87
C THR A 70 18.15 -4.44 -6.09
N GLY A 71 17.43 -5.56 -6.15
CA GLY A 71 16.07 -5.70 -5.63
C GLY A 71 15.00 -5.19 -6.59
N ASP A 72 15.37 -4.68 -7.77
CA ASP A 72 14.39 -4.16 -8.74
C ASP A 72 13.59 -5.28 -9.41
N LEU A 73 12.40 -4.96 -9.90
CA LEU A 73 11.58 -5.88 -10.67
C LEU A 73 12.09 -5.98 -12.12
N PHE A 74 12.32 -7.20 -12.61
CA PHE A 74 12.45 -7.45 -14.04
C PHE A 74 11.08 -7.45 -14.72
N TRP A 75 10.14 -8.18 -14.13
CA TRP A 75 8.76 -8.27 -14.55
C TRP A 75 7.88 -8.68 -13.37
N ARG A 76 6.59 -8.38 -13.48
CA ARG A 76 5.58 -8.66 -12.46
C ARG A 76 4.22 -8.90 -13.09
N HIS A 77 3.57 -9.97 -12.68
CA HIS A 77 2.20 -10.30 -13.04
C HIS A 77 1.32 -10.21 -11.79
N VAL A 78 0.27 -9.39 -11.88
CA VAL A 78 -0.67 -9.14 -10.80
C VAL A 78 -2.00 -9.76 -11.20
N ASP A 79 -2.40 -10.84 -10.53
CA ASP A 79 -3.65 -11.53 -10.84
C ASP A 79 -4.86 -10.84 -10.15
N LYS A 80 -6.05 -11.44 -10.19
CA LYS A 80 -7.23 -10.98 -9.47
C LYS A 80 -7.01 -11.00 -7.96
N THR A 81 -7.65 -10.07 -7.25
CA THR A 81 -7.75 -10.10 -5.79
C THR A 81 -8.71 -11.20 -5.34
N GLY A 82 -8.43 -11.81 -4.18
CA GLY A 82 -9.30 -12.82 -3.58
C GLY A 82 -8.86 -14.26 -3.88
N PRO A 83 -9.72 -15.25 -3.58
CA PRO A 83 -9.36 -16.66 -3.67
C PRO A 83 -9.13 -17.14 -5.11
N GLU A 84 -9.78 -16.54 -6.11
CA GLU A 84 -9.63 -16.92 -7.53
C GLU A 84 -8.20 -16.73 -8.06
N GLY A 85 -7.50 -15.70 -7.60
CA GLY A 85 -6.11 -15.42 -7.99
C GLY A 85 -5.08 -15.96 -7.00
N HIS A 86 -5.51 -16.69 -5.96
CA HIS A 86 -4.61 -17.15 -4.91
C HIS A 86 -3.57 -18.12 -5.46
N ILE A 87 -2.29 -17.86 -5.21
CA ILE A 87 -1.21 -18.74 -5.65
C ILE A 87 -1.03 -19.84 -4.60
N ASP A 88 -1.39 -21.07 -4.98
CA ASP A 88 -1.38 -22.24 -4.08
C ASP A 88 0.00 -22.91 -4.05
N ALA A 89 0.68 -22.99 -5.19
CA ALA A 89 2.01 -23.59 -5.31
C ALA A 89 2.86 -22.91 -6.39
N LEU A 90 4.18 -22.92 -6.17
CA LEU A 90 5.20 -22.46 -7.12
C LEU A 90 6.26 -23.54 -7.27
N LEU A 91 6.44 -24.02 -8.50
CA LEU A 91 7.45 -25.02 -8.88
C LEU A 91 8.35 -24.42 -9.97
N MET A 92 9.62 -24.83 -10.01
CA MET A 92 10.57 -24.38 -11.03
C MET A 92 11.40 -25.55 -11.53
N TYR A 93 11.53 -25.66 -12.84
CA TYR A 93 12.52 -26.54 -13.46
C TYR A 93 13.12 -25.86 -14.68
N GLY A 94 14.45 -25.76 -14.72
CA GLY A 94 15.16 -25.06 -15.80
C GLY A 94 14.70 -23.61 -15.94
N GLN A 95 14.08 -23.29 -17.09
CA GLN A 95 13.57 -21.95 -17.40
C GLN A 95 12.05 -21.82 -17.26
N ASP A 96 11.38 -22.86 -16.77
CA ASP A 96 9.93 -22.91 -16.63
C ASP A 96 9.55 -22.80 -15.15
N ALA A 97 8.71 -21.81 -14.87
CA ALA A 97 8.10 -21.62 -13.56
C ALA A 97 6.62 -21.98 -13.65
N VAL A 98 6.23 -23.07 -12.98
CA VAL A 98 4.87 -23.56 -12.95
C VAL A 98 4.17 -23.05 -11.71
N VAL A 99 3.01 -22.43 -11.89
CA VAL A 99 2.22 -21.82 -10.83
C VAL A 99 0.82 -22.42 -10.84
N VAL A 100 0.37 -22.86 -9.66
CA VAL A 100 -1.01 -23.31 -9.43
C VAL A 100 -1.79 -22.19 -8.79
N VAL A 101 -2.95 -21.86 -9.36
CA VAL A 101 -3.75 -20.69 -8.96
C VAL A 101 -5.23 -21.05 -8.75
N GLY A 102 -5.85 -20.40 -7.78
CA GLY A 102 -7.30 -20.37 -7.61
C GLY A 102 -7.85 -21.62 -6.95
N ASN A 103 -7.19 -22.12 -5.90
CA ASN A 103 -7.46 -23.41 -5.27
C ASN A 103 -7.31 -24.57 -6.29
N GLY A 104 -6.26 -24.52 -7.11
CA GLY A 104 -5.98 -25.54 -8.12
C GLY A 104 -6.89 -25.51 -9.34
N ARG A 105 -7.55 -24.38 -9.63
CA ARG A 105 -8.39 -24.25 -10.84
C ARG A 105 -7.56 -24.01 -12.10
N LEU A 106 -6.44 -23.29 -11.99
CA LEU A 106 -5.58 -22.94 -13.12
C LEU A 106 -4.16 -23.45 -12.87
N LEU A 107 -3.56 -24.00 -13.92
CA LEU A 107 -2.16 -24.38 -13.98
C LEU A 107 -1.49 -23.56 -15.08
N ARG A 108 -0.47 -22.78 -14.73
CA ARG A 108 0.22 -21.88 -15.67
C ARG A 108 1.71 -22.17 -15.67
N SER A 109 2.32 -22.15 -16.86
CA SER A 109 3.77 -22.17 -17.01
C SER A 109 4.27 -20.86 -17.58
N TRP A 110 5.24 -20.27 -16.90
CA TRP A 110 5.85 -18.99 -17.25
C TRP A 110 7.30 -19.17 -17.61
N GLU A 111 7.73 -18.46 -18.65
CA GLU A 111 9.14 -18.35 -18.99
C GLU A 111 9.83 -17.36 -18.06
N THR A 112 10.87 -17.81 -17.35
CA THR A 112 11.52 -16.98 -16.31
C THR A 112 12.34 -15.81 -16.86
N THR A 113 12.72 -15.84 -18.13
CA THR A 113 13.55 -14.84 -18.82
C THR A 113 12.78 -13.56 -19.12
N VAL A 114 11.69 -13.68 -19.87
CA VAL A 114 10.85 -12.57 -20.33
C VAL A 114 9.68 -12.33 -19.38
N GLY A 115 9.27 -13.36 -18.63
CA GLY A 115 8.00 -13.36 -17.92
C GLY A 115 6.81 -13.61 -18.86
N GLY A 116 7.02 -14.21 -20.02
CA GLY A 116 5.94 -14.60 -20.93
C GLY A 116 5.19 -15.83 -20.40
N LEU A 117 3.88 -15.89 -20.61
CA LEU A 117 3.09 -17.10 -20.37
C LEU A 117 3.35 -18.08 -21.53
N LYS A 118 3.80 -19.30 -21.24
CA LYS A 118 3.97 -20.35 -22.25
C LYS A 118 2.65 -21.05 -22.55
N TRP A 119 1.96 -21.48 -21.50
CA TRP A 119 0.67 -22.15 -21.58
C TRP A 119 -0.12 -21.98 -20.29
N GLU A 120 -1.44 -22.13 -20.40
CA GLU A 120 -2.39 -22.14 -19.29
C GLU A 120 -3.37 -23.29 -19.51
N ALA A 121 -3.58 -24.10 -18.48
CA ALA A 121 -4.52 -25.20 -18.46
C ALA A 121 -5.55 -24.98 -17.34
N VAL A 122 -6.82 -25.23 -17.66
CA VAL A 122 -7.92 -25.20 -16.70
C VAL A 122 -8.11 -26.60 -16.16
N LEU A 123 -7.92 -26.76 -14.86
CA LEU A 123 -8.06 -28.04 -14.17
C LEU A 123 -9.48 -28.20 -13.62
N ASP A 124 -9.91 -29.43 -13.35
CA ASP A 124 -11.26 -29.72 -12.84
C ASP A 124 -11.61 -29.03 -11.52
N THR A 125 -12.88 -28.97 -11.16
CA THR A 125 -13.27 -28.40 -9.86
C THR A 125 -12.86 -29.33 -8.73
N GLY A 126 -12.30 -28.77 -7.66
CA GLY A 126 -11.92 -29.53 -6.46
C GLY A 126 -10.95 -28.72 -5.60
N SER A 127 -10.84 -29.07 -4.32
CA SER A 127 -9.88 -28.42 -3.43
C SER A 127 -8.47 -28.90 -3.75
N PHE A 128 -7.55 -27.96 -3.99
CA PHE A 128 -6.13 -28.24 -4.13
C PHE A 128 -5.55 -28.81 -2.83
N GLN A 129 -4.60 -29.73 -2.95
CA GLN A 129 -3.87 -30.30 -1.81
C GLN A 129 -2.36 -30.14 -2.01
N ALA A 130 -1.83 -30.62 -3.15
CA ALA A 130 -0.40 -30.50 -3.46
C ALA A 130 -0.14 -30.49 -4.97
N ALA A 131 1.04 -30.00 -5.34
CA ALA A 131 1.59 -30.14 -6.68
C ALA A 131 3.07 -30.52 -6.59
N ALA A 132 3.51 -31.39 -7.49
CA ALA A 132 4.90 -31.84 -7.55
C ALA A 132 5.36 -32.00 -9.00
N LEU A 133 6.64 -31.74 -9.22
CA LEU A 133 7.31 -32.09 -10.47
C LEU A 133 7.60 -33.60 -10.48
N VAL A 134 7.34 -34.25 -11.60
CA VAL A 134 7.51 -35.69 -11.77
C VAL A 134 8.51 -35.94 -12.89
N GLY A 135 9.51 -36.77 -12.58
CA GLY A 135 10.59 -37.13 -13.50
C GLY A 135 10.62 -38.62 -13.84
N VAL A 136 11.11 -38.91 -15.04
CA VAL A 136 11.34 -40.27 -15.56
C VAL A 136 12.71 -40.30 -16.23
N GLN A 137 13.55 -41.27 -15.85
CA GLN A 137 14.90 -41.44 -16.40
C GLN A 137 15.76 -40.16 -16.27
N ASP A 138 15.86 -39.59 -15.07
CA ASP A 138 16.58 -38.33 -14.75
C ASP A 138 16.04 -37.04 -15.40
N PHE A 139 15.01 -37.12 -16.25
CA PHE A 139 14.37 -35.95 -16.85
C PHE A 139 13.02 -35.63 -16.19
N VAL A 140 12.84 -34.38 -15.78
CA VAL A 140 11.53 -33.88 -15.34
C VAL A 140 10.68 -33.57 -16.57
N LYS A 141 9.58 -34.29 -16.74
CA LYS A 141 8.70 -34.17 -17.91
C LYS A 141 7.27 -33.78 -17.56
N TYR A 142 6.85 -34.07 -16.33
CA TYR A 142 5.44 -33.98 -15.96
C TYR A 142 5.23 -33.15 -14.70
N VAL A 143 4.01 -32.66 -14.52
CA VAL A 143 3.52 -32.00 -13.32
C VAL A 143 2.33 -32.79 -12.80
N ALA A 144 2.42 -33.30 -11.58
CA ALA A 144 1.31 -33.92 -10.89
C ALA A 144 0.59 -32.89 -10.03
N VAL A 145 -0.73 -32.82 -10.14
CA VAL A 145 -1.59 -31.98 -9.31
C VAL A 145 -2.58 -32.86 -8.58
N LEU A 146 -2.53 -32.80 -7.24
CA LEU A 146 -3.39 -33.53 -6.33
C LEU A 146 -4.49 -32.62 -5.82
N LYS A 147 -5.72 -33.09 -5.99
CA LYS A 147 -6.92 -32.52 -5.39
C LYS A 147 -7.52 -33.51 -4.41
N LYS A 148 -8.50 -33.05 -3.62
CA LYS A 148 -9.17 -33.87 -2.62
C LYS A 148 -9.72 -35.20 -3.19
N SER A 149 -10.27 -35.19 -4.41
CA SER A 149 -10.95 -36.36 -5.00
C SER A 149 -10.23 -37.01 -6.17
N ALA A 150 -9.23 -36.35 -6.76
CA ALA A 150 -8.57 -36.82 -7.98
C ALA A 150 -7.12 -36.37 -8.04
N ILE A 151 -6.30 -37.15 -8.74
CA ILE A 151 -4.94 -36.78 -9.13
C ILE A 151 -4.90 -36.63 -10.65
N SER A 152 -4.16 -35.63 -11.12
CA SER A 152 -3.99 -35.35 -12.54
C SER A 152 -2.52 -35.22 -12.89
N LEU A 153 -2.12 -35.74 -14.05
CA LEU A 153 -0.76 -35.61 -14.58
C LEU A 153 -0.79 -34.82 -15.88
N HIS A 154 0.05 -33.80 -15.96
CA HIS A 154 0.14 -32.88 -17.10
C HIS A 154 1.55 -32.84 -17.66
N ASP A 155 1.68 -32.66 -18.97
CA ASP A 155 2.97 -32.44 -19.61
C ASP A 155 3.53 -31.06 -19.26
N LEU A 156 4.80 -30.98 -18.86
CA LEU A 156 5.44 -29.73 -18.44
C LEU A 156 5.60 -28.75 -19.61
N SER A 157 5.80 -29.25 -20.83
CA SER A 157 6.12 -28.42 -22.00
C SER A 157 4.88 -27.80 -22.64
N SER A 158 3.78 -28.56 -22.71
CA SER A 158 2.54 -28.17 -23.38
C SER A 158 1.38 -27.85 -22.43
N GLY A 159 1.44 -28.32 -21.19
CA GLY A 159 0.33 -28.24 -20.24
C GLY A 159 -0.83 -29.17 -20.56
N SER A 160 -0.69 -30.07 -21.54
CA SER A 160 -1.74 -31.02 -21.88
C SER A 160 -1.90 -32.06 -20.78
N GLN A 161 -3.15 -32.34 -20.42
CA GLN A 161 -3.49 -33.43 -19.52
C GLN A 161 -3.16 -34.77 -20.19
N ILE A 162 -2.38 -35.60 -19.49
CA ILE A 162 -2.02 -36.95 -19.94
C ILE A 162 -3.10 -37.92 -19.45
N TRP A 163 -3.38 -37.89 -18.15
CA TRP A 163 -4.43 -38.67 -17.51
C TRP A 163 -4.92 -37.98 -16.24
N VAL A 164 -6.12 -38.37 -15.80
CA VAL A 164 -6.73 -37.98 -14.53
C VAL A 164 -7.39 -39.21 -13.95
N GLU A 165 -7.11 -39.47 -12.69
CA GLU A 165 -7.65 -40.62 -11.98
C GLU A 165 -8.29 -40.20 -10.66
N ASN A 166 -9.40 -40.85 -10.33
CA ASN A 166 -10.09 -40.63 -9.07
C ASN A 166 -9.34 -41.32 -7.93
N LEU A 167 -9.24 -40.63 -6.80
CA LEU A 167 -8.59 -41.19 -5.62
C LEU A 167 -9.53 -42.18 -4.93
N PRO A 168 -9.03 -43.37 -4.52
CA PRO A 168 -9.85 -44.35 -3.84
C PRO A 168 -10.25 -43.87 -2.44
N ASP A 169 -11.49 -44.12 -2.03
CA ASP A 169 -12.03 -43.74 -0.71
C ASP A 169 -11.87 -42.25 -0.34
N SER A 170 -11.94 -41.35 -1.34
CA SER A 170 -11.73 -39.90 -1.18
C SER A 170 -12.68 -39.20 -0.20
N ASP A 171 -13.80 -39.85 0.14
CA ASP A 171 -14.74 -39.33 1.14
C ASP A 171 -14.21 -39.47 2.57
N THR A 172 -13.41 -40.52 2.83
CA THR A 172 -12.85 -40.81 4.15
C THR A 172 -11.37 -40.46 4.25
N VAL A 173 -10.60 -40.68 3.17
CA VAL A 173 -9.15 -40.50 3.15
C VAL A 173 -8.81 -39.08 2.70
N GLN A 174 -8.03 -38.38 3.52
CA GLN A 174 -7.51 -37.05 3.21
C GLN A 174 -6.14 -37.17 2.56
N TYR A 175 -6.10 -37.09 1.23
CA TYR A 175 -4.86 -37.10 0.45
C TYR A 175 -4.18 -35.73 0.48
N GLN A 176 -2.91 -35.68 0.90
CA GLN A 176 -2.18 -34.42 1.12
C GLN A 176 -0.86 -34.31 0.36
N THR A 177 -0.15 -35.42 0.11
CA THR A 177 1.23 -35.37 -0.39
C THR A 177 1.41 -36.20 -1.66
N ILE A 178 2.22 -35.68 -2.59
CA ILE A 178 2.67 -36.39 -3.81
C ILE A 178 4.18 -36.60 -3.70
N TYR A 179 4.65 -37.78 -4.05
CA TYR A 179 6.06 -38.11 -4.14
C TYR A 179 6.40 -38.83 -5.45
N SER A 180 7.51 -38.45 -6.06
CA SER A 180 8.12 -39.14 -7.21
C SER A 180 9.62 -39.21 -7.00
N GLY A 181 10.19 -40.40 -7.17
CA GLY A 181 11.62 -40.66 -7.01
C GLY A 181 12.39 -40.95 -8.32
N GLY A 182 11.75 -40.77 -9.49
CA GLY A 182 12.36 -41.06 -10.80
C GLY A 182 12.12 -42.48 -11.34
N ASN A 183 11.51 -43.35 -10.54
CA ASN A 183 11.35 -44.79 -10.82
C ASN A 183 10.16 -45.11 -11.74
N GLY A 184 9.59 -44.13 -12.45
CA GLY A 184 8.41 -44.34 -13.30
C GLY A 184 7.07 -44.42 -12.55
N LEU A 185 7.08 -44.17 -11.24
CA LEU A 185 5.91 -44.26 -10.36
C LEU A 185 5.66 -42.93 -9.62
N VAL A 186 4.39 -42.64 -9.36
CA VAL A 186 3.94 -41.53 -8.52
C VAL A 186 3.24 -42.11 -7.30
N PHE A 187 3.70 -41.71 -6.12
CA PHE A 187 3.11 -42.10 -4.84
C PHE A 187 2.21 -40.97 -4.35
N VAL A 188 0.99 -41.31 -3.97
CA VAL A 188 0.04 -40.40 -3.33
C VAL A 188 -0.19 -40.88 -1.91
N LEU A 189 0.05 -39.98 -0.95
CA LEU A 189 -0.09 -40.24 0.47
C LEU A 189 -1.33 -39.53 0.99
N GLY A 190 -2.19 -40.29 1.67
CA GLY A 190 -3.33 -39.78 2.39
C GLY A 190 -3.45 -40.43 3.75
N PHE A 191 -4.33 -39.90 4.59
CA PHE A 191 -4.59 -40.46 5.91
C PHE A 191 -6.05 -40.31 6.31
N VAL A 192 -6.43 -41.16 7.24
CA VAL A 192 -7.66 -41.01 8.01
C VAL A 192 -7.23 -40.59 9.42
N PRO A 193 -7.65 -39.41 9.90
CA PRO A 193 -7.26 -38.91 11.22
C PRO A 193 -7.50 -39.95 12.32
N ASN A 194 -6.50 -40.15 13.17
CA ASN A 194 -6.52 -41.09 14.29
C ASN A 194 -6.81 -42.56 13.89
N SER A 195 -6.46 -42.97 12.66
CA SER A 195 -6.69 -44.35 12.20
C SER A 195 -5.50 -44.93 11.42
N HIS A 196 -5.33 -44.56 10.16
CA HIS A 196 -4.34 -45.18 9.27
C HIS A 196 -3.90 -44.24 8.14
N ILE A 197 -2.73 -44.51 7.56
CA ILE A 197 -2.21 -43.87 6.36
C ILE A 197 -2.49 -44.76 5.17
N VAL A 198 -2.96 -44.16 4.08
CA VAL A 198 -3.20 -44.80 2.79
C VAL A 198 -2.15 -44.33 1.79
N ILE A 199 -1.48 -45.28 1.16
CA ILE A 199 -0.46 -45.06 0.14
C ILE A 199 -0.99 -45.67 -1.15
N VAL A 200 -1.03 -44.87 -2.21
CA VAL A 200 -1.47 -45.32 -3.53
C VAL A 200 -0.35 -45.10 -4.54
N GLU A 201 -0.02 -46.14 -5.29
CA GLU A 201 1.02 -46.13 -6.31
C GLU A 201 0.38 -46.05 -7.69
N TYR A 202 0.68 -44.99 -8.43
CA TYR A 202 0.23 -44.76 -9.80
C TYR A 202 1.37 -44.94 -10.78
N LYS A 203 1.10 -45.61 -11.89
CA LYS A 203 2.03 -45.70 -13.02
C LYS A 203 1.94 -44.45 -13.88
N ILE A 204 3.09 -43.88 -14.26
CA ILE A 204 3.14 -42.58 -14.96
C ILE A 204 2.55 -42.64 -16.38
N GLU A 205 2.65 -43.78 -17.07
CA GLU A 205 2.27 -43.92 -18.48
C GLU A 205 0.76 -43.87 -18.72
N ASP A 206 0.00 -44.51 -17.84
CA ASP A 206 -1.43 -44.81 -18.02
C ASP A 206 -2.29 -44.38 -16.82
N GLY A 207 -1.68 -44.04 -15.69
CA GLY A 207 -2.41 -43.69 -14.46
C GLY A 207 -2.96 -44.91 -13.72
N GLU A 208 -2.60 -46.14 -14.11
CA GLU A 208 -3.15 -47.33 -13.44
C GLU A 208 -2.65 -47.43 -11.98
N ILE A 209 -3.55 -47.77 -11.06
CA ILE A 209 -3.20 -48.03 -9.66
C ILE A 209 -2.51 -49.39 -9.58
N MET A 210 -1.20 -49.38 -9.36
CA MET A 210 -0.41 -50.61 -9.22
C MET A 210 -0.66 -51.26 -7.87
N LYS A 211 -0.66 -50.46 -6.80
CA LYS A 211 -0.80 -50.93 -5.42
C LYS A 211 -1.50 -49.88 -4.57
N LYS A 212 -2.27 -50.38 -3.60
CA LYS A 212 -2.84 -49.60 -2.50
C LYS A 212 -2.48 -50.28 -1.20
N LYS A 213 -1.91 -49.53 -0.26
CA LYS A 213 -1.48 -50.00 1.04
C LYS A 213 -2.09 -49.14 2.14
N SER A 214 -2.53 -49.78 3.21
CA SER A 214 -2.98 -49.10 4.43
C SER A 214 -2.06 -49.49 5.58
N VAL A 215 -1.60 -48.51 6.35
CA VAL A 215 -0.69 -48.69 7.49
C VAL A 215 -1.30 -48.03 8.71
N GLU A 216 -1.43 -48.76 9.81
CA GLU A 216 -2.02 -48.24 11.04
C GLU A 216 -1.19 -47.08 11.62
N ALA A 217 -1.87 -45.98 11.94
CA ALA A 217 -1.27 -44.73 12.42
C ALA A 217 -2.29 -43.97 13.28
N ALA A 218 -2.78 -44.61 14.35
CA ALA A 218 -3.82 -44.06 15.22
C ALA A 218 -3.39 -42.78 15.98
N TRP A 219 -2.08 -42.51 16.04
CA TRP A 219 -1.49 -41.34 16.67
C TRP A 219 -1.49 -40.09 15.77
N MET A 220 -1.75 -40.23 14.46
CA MET A 220 -1.57 -39.15 13.49
C MET A 220 -2.82 -38.27 13.29
N SER A 221 -2.62 -36.96 13.39
CA SER A 221 -3.66 -35.94 13.15
C SER A 221 -3.53 -35.19 11.82
N SER A 222 -2.33 -35.11 11.24
CA SER A 222 -2.05 -34.44 9.95
C SER A 222 -0.77 -35.00 9.32
N LEU A 223 -0.70 -35.09 7.98
CA LEU A 223 0.57 -35.37 7.26
C LEU A 223 1.38 -34.09 7.03
N GLU A 224 0.69 -32.97 6.76
CA GLU A 224 1.34 -31.70 6.43
C GLU A 224 2.24 -31.24 7.60
N ASN A 225 3.49 -30.89 7.29
CA ASN A 225 4.59 -30.51 8.21
C ASN A 225 5.08 -31.61 9.19
N SER A 226 4.28 -32.64 9.44
CA SER A 226 4.62 -33.73 10.40
C SER A 226 5.32 -34.90 9.73
N CYS A 227 5.21 -35.03 8.40
CA CYS A 227 5.83 -36.09 7.62
C CYS A 227 6.63 -35.54 6.43
N ALA A 228 7.72 -36.22 6.10
CA ALA A 228 8.54 -35.94 4.92
C ALA A 228 9.05 -37.24 4.30
N VAL A 229 9.23 -37.27 2.98
CA VAL A 229 9.90 -38.39 2.30
C VAL A 229 11.39 -38.09 2.23
N ILE A 230 12.21 -39.08 2.60
CA ILE A 230 13.68 -39.01 2.66
C ILE A 230 14.32 -40.24 1.99
N SER A 231 15.59 -40.10 1.59
CA SER A 231 16.39 -41.17 0.97
C SER A 231 15.66 -41.84 -0.21
N SER A 232 15.83 -43.16 -0.37
CA SER A 232 15.21 -44.00 -1.41
C SER A 232 13.70 -44.25 -1.23
N GLY A 233 12.94 -43.22 -0.83
CA GLY A 233 11.47 -43.28 -0.69
C GLY A 233 11.01 -43.81 0.67
N ILE A 234 11.63 -43.35 1.75
CA ILE A 234 11.22 -43.66 3.13
C ILE A 234 10.38 -42.50 3.64
N LEU A 235 9.14 -42.78 4.03
CA LEU A 235 8.28 -41.83 4.74
C LEU A 235 8.73 -41.76 6.20
N LEU A 236 9.16 -40.58 6.62
CA LEU A 236 9.49 -40.26 8.00
C LEU A 236 8.40 -39.35 8.55
N CYS A 237 7.85 -39.68 9.71
CA CYS A 237 6.87 -38.88 10.41
C CYS A 237 7.27 -38.66 11.86
N VAL A 238 6.91 -37.53 12.44
CA VAL A 238 7.13 -37.21 13.85
C VAL A 238 5.81 -37.01 14.56
N ASP A 239 5.73 -37.51 15.79
CA ASP A 239 4.59 -37.31 16.67
C ASP A 239 4.99 -36.68 18.00
N GLN A 240 4.17 -35.73 18.45
CA GLN A 240 4.36 -35.02 19.71
C GLN A 240 3.90 -35.86 20.90
N ILE A 241 2.80 -36.62 20.75
CA ILE A 241 2.16 -37.33 21.87
C ILE A 241 3.04 -38.51 22.30
N THR A 242 3.46 -39.32 21.34
CA THR A 242 4.32 -40.48 21.57
C THR A 242 5.81 -40.13 21.62
N GLN A 243 6.18 -38.86 21.38
CA GLN A 243 7.56 -38.37 21.32
C GLN A 243 8.48 -39.32 20.52
N SER A 244 8.02 -39.72 19.34
CA SER A 244 8.66 -40.76 18.54
C SER A 244 8.70 -40.37 17.06
N LEU A 245 9.73 -40.87 16.37
CA LEU A 245 9.84 -40.86 14.92
C LEU A 245 9.34 -42.20 14.37
N TYR A 246 8.52 -42.13 13.33
CA TYR A 246 8.00 -43.30 12.63
C TYR A 246 8.59 -43.35 11.23
N THR A 247 9.08 -44.52 10.84
CA THR A 247 9.68 -44.75 9.53
C THR A 247 8.93 -45.84 8.77
N LEU A 248 8.69 -45.59 7.48
CA LEU A 248 8.02 -46.53 6.58
C LEU A 248 8.64 -46.47 5.17
N PRO A 249 9.30 -47.54 4.68
CA PRO A 249 9.72 -47.60 3.29
C PRO A 249 8.51 -47.75 2.37
N LEU A 250 8.31 -46.79 1.46
CA LEU A 250 7.16 -46.75 0.56
C LEU A 250 7.19 -47.90 -0.47
N GLN A 251 8.37 -48.33 -0.89
CA GLN A 251 8.54 -49.36 -1.92
C GLN A 251 8.43 -50.80 -1.38
N SER A 252 8.47 -51.00 -0.07
CA SER A 252 8.45 -52.34 0.52
C SER A 252 7.03 -52.91 0.57
N ALA A 253 6.83 -54.06 -0.07
CA ALA A 253 5.55 -54.78 -0.10
C ALA A 253 5.23 -55.49 1.22
N GLU A 254 6.22 -55.79 2.06
CA GLU A 254 6.07 -56.71 3.21
C GLU A 254 5.82 -56.01 4.56
N GLN A 255 6.24 -54.74 4.71
CA GLN A 255 6.11 -54.04 6.00
C GLN A 255 4.76 -53.33 6.15
N THR A 256 3.84 -53.90 6.93
CA THR A 256 2.50 -53.33 7.21
C THR A 256 2.46 -52.42 8.43
N GLU A 257 3.55 -52.33 9.19
CA GLU A 257 3.66 -51.49 10.39
C GLU A 257 4.78 -50.47 10.24
N MET A 258 4.59 -49.29 10.84
CA MET A 258 5.65 -48.29 10.92
C MET A 258 6.65 -48.67 12.02
N ARG A 259 7.94 -48.53 11.72
CA ARG A 259 8.98 -48.72 12.73
C ARG A 259 9.07 -47.47 13.59
N GLN A 260 8.74 -47.61 14.87
CA GLN A 260 8.84 -46.56 15.88
C GLN A 260 10.27 -46.44 16.43
N ILE A 261 10.75 -45.21 16.55
CA ILE A 261 12.04 -44.84 17.15
C ILE A 261 11.76 -43.74 18.17
N HIS A 262 11.92 -44.02 19.46
CA HIS A 262 11.69 -43.03 20.52
C HIS A 262 12.75 -41.91 20.46
N LEU A 263 12.33 -40.65 20.55
CA LEU A 263 13.24 -39.50 20.52
C LEU A 263 14.24 -39.50 21.70
N GLN A 264 13.85 -40.08 22.84
CA GLN A 264 14.72 -40.29 24.01
C GLN A 264 15.96 -41.13 23.69
N THR A 265 15.88 -42.06 22.73
CA THR A 265 17.06 -42.87 22.32
C THR A 265 18.10 -42.07 21.56
N LEU A 266 17.73 -40.87 21.10
CA LEU A 266 18.59 -39.92 20.39
C LEU A 266 18.97 -38.72 21.28
N ASP A 267 18.64 -38.77 22.58
CA ASP A 267 18.78 -37.65 23.53
C ASP A 267 18.02 -36.38 23.09
N LEU A 268 16.83 -36.54 22.47
CA LEU A 268 16.01 -35.44 21.98
C LEU A 268 14.71 -35.30 22.76
N GLU A 269 14.36 -34.06 23.09
CA GLU A 269 13.11 -33.69 23.76
C GLU A 269 12.37 -32.61 22.96
N VAL A 270 11.05 -32.75 22.85
CA VAL A 270 10.17 -31.77 22.19
C VAL A 270 9.64 -30.81 23.24
N ALA A 271 9.62 -29.51 22.93
CA ALA A 271 9.04 -28.52 23.83
C ALA A 271 7.55 -28.76 24.09
N SER A 272 7.09 -28.45 25.31
CA SER A 272 5.67 -28.57 25.67
C SER A 272 4.80 -27.74 24.72
N GLU A 273 3.71 -28.34 24.22
CA GLU A 273 2.75 -27.71 23.30
C GLU A 273 3.31 -27.29 21.92
N PHE A 274 4.53 -27.71 21.56
CA PHE A 274 5.09 -27.49 20.22
C PHE A 274 4.90 -28.71 19.31
N GLN A 275 4.34 -28.49 18.12
CA GLN A 275 4.25 -29.53 17.09
C GLN A 275 5.58 -29.59 16.31
N PRO A 276 6.32 -30.71 16.36
CA PRO A 276 7.60 -30.82 15.68
C PRO A 276 7.44 -30.83 14.15
N VAL A 277 8.37 -30.21 13.45
CA VAL A 277 8.33 -30.06 11.98
C VAL A 277 9.50 -30.78 11.33
N LEU A 278 9.22 -31.55 10.28
CA LEU A 278 10.23 -32.21 9.45
C LEU A 278 10.46 -31.44 8.15
N THR A 279 11.72 -31.17 7.83
CA THR A 279 12.11 -30.57 6.55
C THR A 279 13.11 -31.47 5.84
N SER A 280 12.73 -32.00 4.68
CA SER A 280 13.62 -32.71 3.76
C SER A 280 13.98 -31.87 2.55
N THR A 281 14.96 -32.32 1.77
CA THR A 281 15.37 -31.66 0.53
C THR A 281 15.46 -32.66 -0.61
N GLN A 282 14.87 -32.29 -1.75
CA GLN A 282 14.92 -33.04 -3.00
C GLN A 282 15.45 -32.11 -4.11
N PRO A 283 16.78 -32.05 -4.30
CA PRO A 283 17.38 -31.11 -5.25
C PRO A 283 16.96 -31.34 -6.70
N ASN A 284 16.77 -32.61 -7.09
CA ASN A 284 16.27 -33.00 -8.40
C ASN A 284 15.01 -33.85 -8.23
N PRO A 285 13.82 -33.39 -8.70
CA PRO A 285 12.58 -34.17 -8.62
C PRO A 285 12.59 -35.51 -9.36
N ALA A 286 13.54 -35.71 -10.29
CA ALA A 286 13.74 -36.98 -10.98
C ALA A 286 14.63 -37.97 -10.20
N GLN A 287 15.15 -37.58 -9.03
CA GLN A 287 16.01 -38.41 -8.17
C GLN A 287 15.42 -38.50 -6.77
N PRO A 288 15.78 -39.53 -5.98
CA PRO A 288 15.34 -39.63 -4.60
C PRO A 288 15.81 -38.43 -3.75
N PRO A 289 15.02 -38.02 -2.73
CA PRO A 289 15.43 -37.01 -1.77
C PRO A 289 16.67 -37.45 -0.99
N LEU A 290 17.36 -36.49 -0.40
CA LEU A 290 18.54 -36.77 0.42
C LEU A 290 18.18 -37.53 1.70
N ALA A 291 19.18 -38.19 2.29
CA ALA A 291 19.00 -38.95 3.53
C ALA A 291 19.06 -38.05 4.77
N GLU A 292 19.58 -36.84 4.61
CA GLU A 292 19.68 -35.80 5.62
C GLU A 292 18.40 -34.96 5.69
N PHE A 293 17.99 -34.62 6.91
CA PHE A 293 16.79 -33.83 7.15
C PHE A 293 16.92 -33.01 8.43
N PHE A 294 16.14 -31.94 8.52
CA PHE A 294 15.98 -31.16 9.74
C PHE A 294 14.76 -31.63 10.52
N LEU A 295 14.92 -31.71 11.84
CA LEU A 295 13.84 -31.84 12.80
C LEU A 295 13.82 -30.60 13.68
N GLN A 296 12.70 -29.88 13.69
CA GLN A 296 12.47 -28.76 14.60
C GLN A 296 11.77 -29.27 15.86
N LEU A 297 12.40 -29.08 17.02
CA LEU A 297 11.93 -29.59 18.32
C LEU A 297 11.31 -28.49 19.19
N SER A 298 11.68 -27.24 18.95
CA SER A 298 11.08 -26.04 19.54
C SER A 298 11.21 -24.86 18.57
N PRO A 299 10.59 -23.70 18.84
CA PRO A 299 10.74 -22.51 18.01
C PRO A 299 12.20 -22.10 17.77
N ASP A 300 13.06 -22.34 18.78
CA ASP A 300 14.47 -21.94 18.78
C ASP A 300 15.43 -23.15 18.74
N HIS A 301 14.96 -24.34 18.36
CA HIS A 301 15.77 -25.57 18.40
C HIS A 301 15.57 -26.42 17.15
N HIS A 302 16.62 -26.54 16.35
CA HIS A 302 16.70 -27.39 15.17
C HIS A 302 17.82 -28.40 15.33
N ILE A 303 17.61 -29.61 14.83
CA ILE A 303 18.66 -30.64 14.75
C ILE A 303 18.76 -31.20 13.33
N LEU A 304 19.99 -31.38 12.85
CA LEU A 304 20.29 -32.05 11.59
C LEU A 304 20.55 -33.53 11.86
N LEU A 305 19.74 -34.38 11.25
CA LEU A 305 19.77 -35.83 11.37
C LEU A 305 20.05 -36.47 10.01
N GLN A 306 20.60 -37.68 10.01
CA GLN A 306 20.82 -38.48 8.80
C GLN A 306 20.27 -39.89 8.99
N LEU A 307 19.59 -40.40 7.96
CA LEU A 307 19.15 -41.79 7.90
C LEU A 307 20.20 -42.64 7.16
N LYS A 308 20.87 -43.54 7.86
CA LYS A 308 21.85 -44.47 7.27
C LYS A 308 21.54 -45.91 7.68
N ASP A 309 21.39 -46.80 6.71
CA ASP A 309 21.12 -48.23 6.92
C ASP A 309 19.92 -48.51 7.86
N GLY A 310 18.89 -47.65 7.80
CA GLY A 310 17.69 -47.76 8.65
C GLY A 310 17.87 -47.33 10.10
N LEU A 311 18.98 -46.67 10.44
CA LEU A 311 19.22 -46.02 11.73
C LEU A 311 19.30 -44.51 11.53
N ILE A 312 18.68 -43.76 12.44
CA ILE A 312 18.74 -42.30 12.46
C ILE A 312 19.90 -41.90 13.36
N ALA A 313 20.83 -41.10 12.83
CA ALA A 313 21.98 -40.59 13.58
C ALA A 313 21.96 -39.06 13.64
N PRO A 314 22.20 -38.43 14.80
CA PRO A 314 22.35 -37.00 14.90
C PRO A 314 23.69 -36.55 14.34
N LEU A 315 23.66 -35.64 13.36
CA LEU A 315 24.88 -35.03 12.78
C LEU A 315 25.27 -33.77 13.55
N ARG A 316 24.29 -32.90 13.82
CA ARG A 316 24.55 -31.62 14.48
C ARG A 316 23.31 -31.07 15.16
N ASP A 317 23.47 -30.68 16.42
CA ASP A 317 22.45 -30.00 17.20
C ASP A 317 22.64 -28.46 17.17
N PHE A 318 21.55 -27.71 16.97
CA PHE A 318 21.51 -26.26 16.90
C PHE A 318 20.54 -25.68 17.94
N ASN A 319 21.06 -25.45 19.14
CA ASN A 319 20.35 -24.81 20.24
C ASN A 319 21.20 -23.66 20.81
N PRO A 320 20.82 -22.38 20.63
CA PRO A 320 19.61 -21.87 19.96
C PRO A 320 19.76 -21.67 18.43
N SER A 321 18.65 -21.85 17.69
CA SER A 321 18.52 -21.54 16.25
C SER A 321 17.10 -21.09 15.87
N TYR A 322 16.99 -19.91 15.26
CA TYR A 322 15.70 -19.35 14.84
C TYR A 322 15.17 -19.97 13.54
N LEU A 323 16.04 -20.12 12.53
CA LEU A 323 15.63 -20.58 11.19
C LEU A 323 16.71 -21.47 10.58
N ALA A 324 16.28 -22.50 9.86
CA ALA A 324 17.15 -23.39 9.10
C ALA A 324 16.60 -23.62 7.69
N ALA A 325 17.49 -23.73 6.69
CA ALA A 325 17.11 -24.01 5.31
C ALA A 325 18.20 -24.79 4.57
N PHE A 326 17.79 -25.68 3.66
CA PHE A 326 18.69 -26.36 2.73
C PHE A 326 18.93 -25.53 1.47
N ALA A 327 20.10 -25.68 0.88
CA ALA A 327 20.41 -25.22 -0.47
C ALA A 327 21.38 -26.17 -1.16
N THR A 328 21.22 -26.35 -2.46
CA THR A 328 22.07 -27.23 -3.27
C THR A 328 22.69 -26.46 -4.42
N SER A 329 23.97 -26.69 -4.67
CA SER A 329 24.70 -26.12 -5.81
C SER A 329 25.58 -27.20 -6.45
N GLY A 330 25.21 -27.64 -7.65
CA GLY A 330 25.81 -28.82 -8.25
C GLY A 330 25.51 -30.06 -7.39
N GLU A 331 26.54 -30.80 -7.01
CA GLU A 331 26.43 -31.99 -6.15
C GLU A 331 26.53 -31.67 -4.65
N LYS A 332 26.96 -30.45 -4.28
CA LYS A 332 27.14 -30.07 -2.88
C LYS A 332 25.83 -29.53 -2.31
N THR A 333 25.32 -30.20 -1.27
CA THR A 333 24.18 -29.72 -0.48
C THR A 333 24.65 -29.17 0.86
N VAL A 334 24.17 -27.98 1.19
CA VAL A 334 24.51 -27.27 2.41
C VAL A 334 23.26 -26.92 3.19
N ALA A 335 23.44 -26.84 4.50
CA ALA A 335 22.43 -26.51 5.48
C ALA A 335 22.79 -25.15 6.10
N ALA A 336 21.95 -24.14 5.89
CA ALA A 336 22.14 -22.82 6.46
C ALA A 336 21.31 -22.69 7.74
N VAL A 337 21.94 -22.24 8.81
CA VAL A 337 21.29 -22.07 10.12
C VAL A 337 21.51 -20.66 10.63
N MET A 338 20.42 -20.00 11.02
CA MET A 338 20.40 -18.69 11.67
C MET A 338 20.30 -18.87 13.18
N SER A 339 21.35 -18.49 13.90
CA SER A 339 21.45 -18.56 15.36
C SER A 339 21.56 -17.16 15.97
N PRO A 340 20.90 -16.88 17.11
CA PRO A 340 21.02 -15.59 17.78
C PRO A 340 22.46 -15.39 18.27
N LYS A 341 22.94 -14.15 18.17
CA LYS A 341 24.22 -13.74 18.75
C LYS A 341 23.98 -12.85 19.97
N ASN A 342 23.19 -11.80 19.76
CA ASN A 342 22.70 -10.86 20.78
C ASN A 342 21.23 -10.52 20.45
N ASP A 343 20.56 -9.77 21.33
CA ASP A 343 19.19 -9.27 21.08
C ASP A 343 19.06 -8.41 19.81
N THR A 344 20.16 -7.86 19.31
CA THR A 344 20.20 -6.98 18.13
C THR A 344 20.87 -7.61 16.91
N ALA A 345 21.34 -8.86 16.99
CA ALA A 345 22.04 -9.49 15.87
C ALA A 345 21.90 -11.01 15.85
N CYS A 346 21.71 -11.55 14.64
CA CYS A 346 21.76 -12.98 14.34
C CYS A 346 23.02 -13.31 13.51
N SER A 347 23.52 -14.53 13.65
CA SER A 347 24.56 -15.06 12.77
C SER A 347 23.99 -16.17 11.91
N ILE A 348 24.30 -16.14 10.62
CA ILE A 348 23.94 -17.16 9.64
C ILE A 348 25.22 -17.91 9.28
N ASN A 349 25.19 -19.23 9.43
CA ASN A 349 26.33 -20.11 9.19
C ASN A 349 25.93 -21.23 8.22
N LEU A 350 26.87 -21.65 7.39
CA LEU A 350 26.71 -22.82 6.52
C LEU A 350 27.34 -24.07 7.15
N PHE A 351 26.62 -25.17 7.07
CA PHE A 351 27.05 -26.50 7.46
C PHE A 351 26.93 -27.44 6.25
N SER A 352 27.85 -28.38 6.14
CA SER A 352 27.76 -29.44 5.14
C SER A 352 26.62 -30.38 5.55
N ALA A 353 25.68 -30.68 4.64
CA ALA A 353 24.51 -31.49 5.00
C ALA A 353 24.92 -32.91 5.39
N ASP A 354 25.83 -33.52 4.62
CA ASP A 354 26.35 -34.89 4.77
C ASP A 354 27.11 -35.16 6.08
N THR A 355 27.90 -34.19 6.55
CA THR A 355 28.82 -34.36 7.69
C THR A 355 28.45 -33.53 8.91
N GLY A 356 27.53 -32.58 8.78
CA GLY A 356 27.21 -31.60 9.83
C GLY A 356 28.35 -30.65 10.18
N ARG A 357 29.46 -30.65 9.43
CA ARG A 357 30.62 -29.78 9.69
C ARG A 357 30.36 -28.37 9.22
N ARG A 358 30.72 -27.39 10.05
CA ARG A 358 30.62 -25.97 9.70
C ARG A 358 31.66 -25.61 8.64
N HIS A 359 31.24 -24.93 7.58
CA HIS A 359 32.18 -24.33 6.63
C HIS A 359 32.82 -23.08 7.22
N LEU A 360 34.15 -23.02 7.21
CA LEU A 360 34.92 -21.86 7.66
C LEU A 360 34.69 -20.66 6.72
N ASP A 361 34.80 -19.45 7.25
CA ASP A 361 34.65 -18.17 6.52
C ASP A 361 33.30 -17.97 5.82
N THR A 362 32.25 -18.60 6.35
CA THR A 362 30.87 -18.49 5.83
C THR A 362 29.92 -17.71 6.74
N THR A 363 30.39 -17.19 7.88
CA THR A 363 29.51 -16.47 8.81
C THR A 363 29.05 -15.13 8.24
N ILE A 364 27.74 -14.91 8.19
CA ILE A 364 27.10 -13.62 7.91
C ILE A 364 26.47 -13.11 9.20
N ILE A 365 26.74 -11.86 9.57
CA ILE A 365 26.07 -11.19 10.68
C ILE A 365 24.90 -10.38 10.13
N TYR A 366 23.69 -10.72 10.57
CA TYR A 366 22.48 -9.97 10.29
C TYR A 366 22.15 -9.09 11.48
N HIS A 367 22.12 -7.78 11.27
CA HIS A 367 21.72 -6.81 12.28
C HIS A 367 20.20 -6.65 12.25
N MET A 368 19.55 -6.90 13.40
CA MET A 368 18.12 -6.70 13.57
C MET A 368 17.84 -5.23 13.87
N ASP A 369 16.80 -4.69 13.25
CA ASP A 369 16.31 -3.34 13.53
C ASP A 369 15.49 -3.38 14.83
N PRO A 370 15.81 -2.59 15.86
CA PRO A 370 15.03 -2.56 17.10
C PRO A 370 13.58 -2.10 16.91
N ASN A 371 13.31 -1.36 15.83
CA ASN A 371 11.95 -0.92 15.47
C ASN A 371 11.32 -1.81 14.37
N GLY A 372 11.89 -2.98 14.10
CA GLY A 372 11.44 -3.92 13.08
C GLY A 372 10.99 -5.26 13.66
N GLY A 373 10.34 -6.07 12.83
CA GLY A 373 9.85 -7.41 13.22
C GLY A 373 10.96 -8.46 13.29
N LYS A 374 10.69 -9.58 13.97
CA LYS A 374 11.62 -10.71 14.07
C LYS A 374 11.76 -11.46 12.73
N PRO A 375 12.88 -12.15 12.46
CA PRO A 375 13.02 -13.02 11.28
C PRO A 375 11.99 -14.15 11.30
N ASN A 376 11.29 -14.35 10.19
CA ASN A 376 10.24 -15.38 10.04
C ASN A 376 10.62 -16.44 9.00
N ARG A 377 11.22 -16.04 7.87
CA ARG A 377 11.63 -16.98 6.81
C ARG A 377 13.03 -16.73 6.28
N LEU A 378 13.68 -17.82 5.90
CA LEU A 378 15.05 -17.85 5.39
C LEU A 378 15.07 -18.56 4.02
N TYR A 379 15.49 -17.86 2.97
CA TYR A 379 15.71 -18.45 1.65
C TYR A 379 17.18 -18.35 1.29
N VAL A 380 17.75 -19.45 0.79
CA VAL A 380 19.20 -19.58 0.60
C VAL A 380 19.53 -19.94 -0.83
N HIS A 381 20.49 -19.22 -1.39
CA HIS A 381 21.05 -19.48 -2.70
C HIS A 381 22.53 -19.83 -2.57
N ALA A 382 22.86 -21.12 -2.71
CA ALA A 382 24.23 -21.59 -2.76
C ALA A 382 24.80 -21.48 -4.17
N PHE A 383 26.09 -21.18 -4.30
CA PHE A 383 26.81 -21.14 -5.57
C PHE A 383 28.26 -21.58 -5.38
N LEU A 384 28.89 -22.11 -6.43
CA LEU A 384 30.32 -22.49 -6.37
C LEU A 384 31.21 -21.27 -6.63
N LYS A 385 32.20 -21.06 -5.76
CA LYS A 385 33.27 -20.06 -5.98
C LYS A 385 34.31 -20.62 -6.94
N LYS A 386 35.21 -19.75 -7.41
CA LYS A 386 36.34 -20.13 -8.27
C LYS A 386 37.29 -21.13 -7.62
N ASP A 387 37.34 -21.14 -6.28
CA ASP A 387 38.21 -22.00 -5.49
C ASP A 387 37.49 -23.30 -5.06
N ASP A 388 36.42 -23.70 -5.76
CA ASP A 388 35.53 -24.84 -5.47
C ASP A 388 34.83 -24.84 -4.09
N SER A 389 35.07 -23.81 -3.29
CA SER A 389 34.34 -23.56 -2.04
C SER A 389 32.92 -23.08 -2.31
N VAL A 390 31.99 -23.38 -1.40
CA VAL A 390 30.59 -22.97 -1.53
C VAL A 390 30.42 -21.56 -0.99
N GLY A 391 29.93 -20.65 -1.84
CA GLY A 391 29.40 -19.36 -1.45
C GLY A 391 27.89 -19.41 -1.32
N TYR A 392 27.32 -18.44 -0.60
CA TYR A 392 25.87 -18.31 -0.52
C TYR A 392 25.41 -16.86 -0.42
N ARG A 393 24.17 -16.66 -0.81
CA ARG A 393 23.37 -15.45 -0.59
C ARG A 393 22.10 -15.85 0.13
N VAL A 394 21.57 -14.93 0.92
CA VAL A 394 20.40 -15.20 1.76
C VAL A 394 19.38 -14.10 1.57
N MET A 395 18.12 -14.47 1.44
CA MET A 395 17.00 -13.56 1.63
C MET A 395 16.33 -13.88 2.96
N VAL A 396 16.28 -12.87 3.84
CA VAL A 396 15.57 -12.94 5.13
C VAL A 396 14.27 -12.16 4.98
N GLN A 397 13.16 -12.78 5.36
CA GLN A 397 11.86 -12.13 5.49
C GLN A 397 11.51 -12.03 6.97
N THR A 398 11.21 -10.82 7.42
CA THR A 398 10.77 -10.53 8.79
C THR A 398 9.25 -10.50 8.90
N GLU A 399 8.73 -10.54 10.13
CA GLU A 399 7.30 -10.45 10.44
C GLU A 399 6.65 -9.16 9.93
N ASP A 400 7.39 -8.05 9.98
CA ASP A 400 6.97 -6.73 9.52
C ASP A 400 7.05 -6.54 7.99
N LEU A 401 7.19 -7.65 7.24
CA LEU A 401 7.25 -7.71 5.77
C LEU A 401 8.47 -7.02 5.14
N THR A 402 9.56 -6.88 5.89
CA THR A 402 10.84 -6.44 5.33
C THR A 402 11.55 -7.62 4.66
N LEU A 403 12.04 -7.41 3.43
CA LEU A 403 12.91 -8.36 2.74
C LEU A 403 14.33 -7.83 2.73
N THR A 404 15.25 -8.56 3.33
CA THR A 404 16.67 -8.20 3.34
C THR A 404 17.49 -9.23 2.58
N PHE A 405 18.27 -8.78 1.59
CA PHE A 405 19.14 -9.65 0.81
C PHE A 405 20.60 -9.45 1.21
N LEU A 406 21.23 -10.54 1.63
CA LEU A 406 22.58 -10.58 2.19
C LEU A 406 23.52 -11.36 1.28
N GLN A 407 24.75 -10.87 1.16
CA GLN A 407 25.83 -11.55 0.46
C GLN A 407 27.07 -11.67 1.35
N GLN A 408 27.77 -12.81 1.29
CA GLN A 408 29.08 -12.98 1.93
C GLN A 408 30.06 -11.86 1.50
N PRO A 409 30.81 -11.23 2.43
CA PRO A 409 31.05 -11.62 3.83
C PRO A 409 30.13 -10.96 4.88
N GLY A 410 28.90 -10.59 4.50
CA GLY A 410 27.91 -9.98 5.42
C GLY A 410 27.40 -8.60 4.97
N ARG A 411 27.53 -8.28 3.68
CA ARG A 411 27.01 -7.04 3.12
C ARG A 411 25.52 -7.17 2.86
N VAL A 412 24.73 -6.22 3.37
CA VAL A 412 23.35 -5.99 2.89
C VAL A 412 23.44 -5.45 1.46
N VAL A 413 22.93 -6.22 0.51
CA VAL A 413 22.94 -5.85 -0.92
C VAL A 413 21.80 -4.88 -1.19
N TRP A 414 20.61 -5.22 -0.70
CA TRP A 414 19.41 -4.39 -0.76
C TRP A 414 18.44 -4.78 0.35
N MET A 415 17.55 -3.85 0.68
CA MET A 415 16.42 -4.03 1.59
C MET A 415 15.16 -3.51 0.88
N ARG A 416 14.07 -4.26 0.99
CA ARG A 416 12.77 -3.89 0.43
C ARG A 416 11.71 -3.92 1.52
N GLU A 417 10.91 -2.85 1.58
CA GLU A 417 9.86 -2.66 2.58
C GLU A 417 8.51 -3.01 1.94
N GLU A 418 8.14 -4.31 1.95
CA GLU A 418 6.92 -4.80 1.25
C GLU A 418 5.63 -4.56 2.04
N ALA A 419 5.72 -4.06 3.29
CA ALA A 419 4.56 -3.60 4.05
C ALA A 419 3.80 -2.46 3.35
N LEU A 420 4.50 -1.62 2.56
CA LEU A 420 3.91 -0.53 1.78
C LEU A 420 3.02 -1.01 0.62
N ALA A 421 3.03 -2.31 0.31
CA ALA A 421 2.04 -2.92 -0.58
C ALA A 421 0.62 -2.89 0.01
N ASP A 422 0.45 -2.60 1.32
CA ASP A 422 -0.82 -2.64 2.03
C ASP A 422 -1.10 -1.39 2.90
N VAL A 423 -1.06 -0.21 2.27
CA VAL A 423 -1.41 1.06 2.94
C VAL A 423 -2.92 1.13 3.21
N VAL A 424 -3.27 1.38 4.47
CA VAL A 424 -4.67 1.52 4.94
C VAL A 424 -5.09 2.97 5.02
N THR A 425 -4.24 3.82 5.60
CA THR A 425 -4.49 5.26 5.76
C THR A 425 -3.19 6.04 5.62
N MET A 426 -3.31 7.28 5.16
CA MET A 426 -2.18 8.20 5.08
C MET A 426 -2.61 9.63 5.36
N GLU A 427 -1.66 10.44 5.84
CA GLU A 427 -1.82 11.89 5.99
C GLU A 427 -0.55 12.60 5.50
N MET A 428 -0.70 13.81 4.97
CA MET A 428 0.43 14.68 4.66
C MET A 428 0.59 15.75 5.73
N VAL A 429 1.74 15.77 6.38
CA VAL A 429 2.10 16.73 7.42
C VAL A 429 3.14 17.70 6.87
N ASP A 430 2.93 18.99 7.14
CA ASP A 430 3.90 20.03 6.77
C ASP A 430 5.25 19.79 7.47
N LEU A 431 6.34 20.12 6.77
CA LEU A 431 7.69 20.05 7.33
C LEU A 431 7.89 21.13 8.42
N PRO A 432 8.91 20.97 9.30
CA PRO A 432 9.21 21.98 10.31
C PRO A 432 9.65 23.30 9.69
N LEU A 433 9.43 24.39 10.43
CA LEU A 433 9.81 25.74 10.01
C LEU A 433 11.32 25.86 9.84
N THR A 434 11.73 26.72 8.91
CA THR A 434 13.15 27.12 8.78
C THR A 434 13.58 27.94 10.00
N GLY A 435 14.88 27.98 10.30
CA GLY A 435 15.40 28.75 11.44
C GLY A 435 15.00 30.23 11.41
N THR A 436 14.95 30.84 10.22
CA THR A 436 14.51 32.23 10.04
C THR A 436 13.00 32.41 10.31
N GLN A 437 12.16 31.46 9.88
CA GLN A 437 10.73 31.48 10.18
C GLN A 437 10.45 31.27 11.67
N ALA A 438 11.22 30.40 12.34
CA ALA A 438 11.10 30.19 13.77
C ALA A 438 11.49 31.46 14.57
N GLU A 439 12.51 32.21 14.13
CA GLU A 439 12.84 33.51 14.71
C GLU A 439 11.72 34.54 14.52
N LEU A 440 11.08 34.56 13.34
CA LEU A 440 9.91 35.43 13.09
C LEU A 440 8.74 35.09 14.01
N GLU A 441 8.42 33.81 14.19
CA GLU A 441 7.39 33.40 15.16
C GLU A 441 7.79 33.80 16.58
N GLY A 442 9.08 33.66 16.92
CA GLY A 442 9.64 34.14 18.18
C GLY A 442 9.50 35.66 18.38
N GLU A 443 9.63 36.47 17.33
CA GLU A 443 9.45 37.93 17.34
C GLU A 443 8.03 38.31 17.74
N PHE A 444 7.02 37.72 17.08
CA PHE A 444 5.61 38.11 17.20
C PHE A 444 4.79 37.28 18.21
N GLY A 445 5.23 36.08 18.60
CA GLY A 445 4.44 35.14 19.39
C GLY A 445 4.40 35.40 20.90
N LYS A 446 5.41 36.10 21.46
CA LYS A 446 5.43 36.43 22.90
C LYS A 446 4.86 37.83 23.12
N LYS A 447 3.73 37.91 23.82
CA LYS A 447 3.18 39.17 24.37
C LYS A 447 4.23 39.78 25.29
N ALA A 448 4.88 40.86 24.83
CA ALA A 448 5.81 41.62 25.66
C ALA A 448 5.03 42.65 26.49
N ASP A 449 5.44 42.88 27.72
CA ASP A 449 4.86 43.89 28.61
C ASP A 449 5.26 45.30 28.15
N GLY A 450 4.50 45.86 27.21
CA GLY A 450 4.64 47.23 26.72
C GLY A 450 5.23 47.37 25.30
N LEU A 451 5.08 48.58 24.74
CA LEU A 451 5.48 48.89 23.36
C LEU A 451 7.01 48.95 23.17
N LEU A 452 7.74 49.51 24.14
CA LEU A 452 9.21 49.67 24.03
C LEU A 452 9.96 48.32 23.98
N PRO A 453 9.67 47.33 24.86
CA PRO A 453 10.25 46.00 24.74
C PRO A 453 9.94 45.31 23.40
N MET A 454 8.74 45.53 22.84
CA MET A 454 8.37 44.99 21.53
C MET A 454 9.22 45.58 20.40
N VAL A 455 9.45 46.90 20.40
CA VAL A 455 10.31 47.56 19.40
C VAL A 455 11.77 47.13 19.55
N LEU A 456 12.30 47.07 20.76
CA LEU A 456 13.68 46.62 21.01
C LEU A 456 13.88 45.17 20.57
N LYS A 457 12.91 44.30 20.83
CA LYS A 457 12.93 42.90 20.40
C LYS A 457 12.92 42.80 18.86
N ARG A 458 12.08 43.59 18.19
CA ARG A 458 12.05 43.67 16.73
C ARG A 458 13.38 44.14 16.14
N LEU A 459 13.96 45.21 16.67
CA LEU A 459 15.27 45.70 16.23
C LEU A 459 16.37 44.66 16.45
N SER A 460 16.35 43.97 17.60
CA SER A 460 17.29 42.88 17.89
C SER A 460 17.15 41.73 16.89
N SER A 461 15.93 41.28 16.58
CA SER A 461 15.69 40.20 15.61
C SER A 461 16.13 40.60 14.21
N GLN A 462 15.79 41.81 13.76
CA GLN A 462 16.23 42.33 12.46
C GLN A 462 17.76 42.46 12.36
N PHE A 463 18.43 42.84 13.45
CA PHE A 463 19.89 42.89 13.51
C PHE A 463 20.52 41.49 13.41
N ILE A 464 19.96 40.49 14.07
CA ILE A 464 20.38 39.08 13.95
C ILE A 464 20.24 38.60 12.50
N LEU A 465 19.08 38.85 11.88
CA LEU A 465 18.83 38.53 10.47
C LEU A 465 19.83 39.24 9.52
N LEU A 466 20.15 40.50 9.78
CA LEU A 466 21.15 41.25 9.01
C LEU A 466 22.55 40.66 9.16
N GLN A 467 22.95 40.29 10.37
CA GLN A 467 24.23 39.61 10.61
C GLN A 467 24.31 38.27 9.86
N ALA A 468 23.24 37.48 9.91
CA ALA A 468 23.14 36.21 9.17
C ALA A 468 23.21 36.43 7.65
N TRP A 469 22.53 37.45 7.13
CA TRP A 469 22.57 37.82 5.72
C TRP A 469 23.98 38.25 5.28
N MET A 470 24.65 39.10 6.07
CA MET A 470 26.04 39.51 5.79
C MET A 470 27.00 38.31 5.81
N ALA A 471 26.86 37.40 6.78
CA ALA A 471 27.66 36.19 6.84
C ALA A 471 27.41 35.28 5.62
N HIS A 472 26.16 35.14 5.18
CA HIS A 472 25.80 34.38 3.98
C HIS A 472 26.38 35.01 2.71
N LEU A 473 26.31 36.33 2.57
CA LEU A 473 26.91 37.06 1.46
C LEU A 473 28.42 36.82 1.41
N TRP A 474 29.09 36.90 2.57
CA TRP A 474 30.52 36.66 2.67
C TRP A 474 30.89 35.23 2.28
N LYS A 475 30.07 34.24 2.70
CA LYS A 475 30.20 32.83 2.31
C LYS A 475 30.02 32.63 0.81
N LEU A 476 29.02 33.23 0.19
CA LEU A 476 28.81 33.18 -1.27
C LEU A 476 30.00 33.75 -2.04
N PHE A 477 30.56 34.88 -1.60
CA PHE A 477 31.77 35.47 -2.19
C PHE A 477 33.00 34.56 -2.02
N TYR A 478 33.10 33.83 -0.90
CA TYR A 478 34.18 32.87 -0.64
C TYR A 478 34.03 31.59 -1.48
N ASP A 479 32.82 31.04 -1.59
CA ASP A 479 32.53 29.83 -2.34
C ASP A 479 32.59 30.08 -3.87
N ALA A 480 32.24 31.28 -4.34
CA ALA A 480 32.46 31.69 -5.74
C ALA A 480 33.95 31.72 -6.14
N ARG A 481 34.88 31.78 -5.17
CA ARG A 481 36.33 31.69 -5.40
C ARG A 481 36.87 30.25 -5.39
N LYS A 482 36.08 29.25 -4.99
CA LYS A 482 36.49 27.83 -5.04
C LYS A 482 36.12 27.21 -6.39
N PRO A 483 36.98 26.36 -6.99
CA PRO A 483 36.60 25.59 -8.17
C PRO A 483 35.45 24.64 -7.83
N ARG A 484 34.43 24.61 -8.69
CA ARG A 484 33.22 23.78 -8.55
C ARG A 484 33.60 22.30 -8.37
N SER A 485 33.59 21.83 -7.12
CA SER A 485 33.45 20.41 -6.80
C SER A 485 32.01 20.18 -6.34
N SER A 486 31.38 19.11 -6.80
CA SER A 486 29.98 18.81 -6.54
C SER A 486 29.78 18.47 -5.06
N VAL A 487 29.39 19.46 -4.26
CA VAL A 487 28.88 19.22 -2.92
C VAL A 487 27.51 18.57 -3.08
N LYS A 488 27.44 17.25 -2.93
CA LYS A 488 26.17 16.55 -2.70
C LYS A 488 25.73 16.93 -1.29
N ASN A 489 24.72 17.78 -1.16
CA ASN A 489 24.03 17.97 0.11
C ASN A 489 23.28 16.67 0.41
N GLU A 490 23.81 15.85 1.31
CA GLU A 490 23.06 14.71 1.86
C GLU A 490 21.89 15.28 2.66
N VAL A 491 20.67 14.92 2.25
CA VAL A 491 19.43 15.33 2.94
C VAL A 491 19.32 14.46 4.19
N THR A 492 19.54 15.06 5.36
CA THR A 492 19.36 14.40 6.65
C THR A 492 18.02 14.83 7.26
N ILE A 493 17.41 13.97 8.08
CA ILE A 493 16.13 14.25 8.75
C ILE A 493 16.17 15.57 9.53
N ASP A 494 17.33 15.87 10.13
CA ASP A 494 17.54 17.06 10.97
C ASP A 494 17.70 18.36 10.18
N THR A 495 17.98 18.29 8.87
CA THR A 495 18.10 19.46 7.99
C THR A 495 16.86 19.71 7.14
N LEU A 496 15.89 18.80 7.21
CA LEU A 496 14.65 18.88 6.46
C LEU A 496 13.76 19.99 7.01
N SER A 497 13.48 21.00 6.19
CA SER A 497 12.64 22.14 6.55
C SER A 497 11.70 22.48 5.41
N ARG A 498 10.60 23.15 5.75
CA ARG A 498 9.55 23.55 4.82
C ARG A 498 10.08 24.48 3.73
N ASP A 499 9.72 24.21 2.49
CA ASP A 499 9.95 25.09 1.36
C ASP A 499 8.95 26.27 1.33
N GLU A 500 9.28 27.34 0.62
CA GLU A 500 8.47 28.56 0.56
C GLU A 500 7.02 28.30 0.12
N PHE A 501 6.85 27.41 -0.86
CA PHE A 501 5.55 27.04 -1.42
C PHE A 501 4.90 25.82 -0.75
N ASN A 502 5.53 25.25 0.28
CA ASN A 502 5.05 24.06 1.00
C ASN A 502 4.67 22.89 0.06
N LEU A 503 5.46 22.69 -1.00
CA LEU A 503 5.29 21.60 -1.95
C LEU A 503 5.93 20.30 -1.44
N GLN A 504 6.86 20.40 -0.50
CA GLN A 504 7.48 19.26 0.16
C GLN A 504 6.86 19.05 1.55
N LYS A 505 6.18 17.92 1.69
CA LYS A 505 5.53 17.45 2.93
C LYS A 505 6.04 16.08 3.36
N MET A 506 5.87 15.78 4.64
CA MET A 506 6.07 14.45 5.20
C MET A 506 4.80 13.62 4.98
N MET A 507 4.89 12.51 4.26
CA MET A 507 3.79 11.56 4.15
C MET A 507 3.90 10.55 5.28
N VAL A 508 2.89 10.50 6.14
CA VAL A 508 2.78 9.53 7.20
C VAL A 508 1.85 8.42 6.73
N MET A 509 2.38 7.24 6.45
CA MET A 509 1.62 6.10 5.95
C MET A 509 1.52 5.01 7.01
N VAL A 510 0.33 4.43 7.15
CA VAL A 510 0.04 3.33 8.08
C VAL A 510 -0.37 2.11 7.27
N THR A 511 0.30 0.99 7.52
CA THR A 511 0.10 -0.27 6.82
C THR A 511 -0.73 -1.26 7.63
N ALA A 512 -1.38 -2.20 6.94
CA ALA A 512 -2.23 -3.21 7.58
C ALA A 512 -1.44 -4.13 8.55
N SER A 513 -0.13 -4.30 8.32
CA SER A 513 0.74 -5.08 9.21
C SER A 513 1.15 -4.34 10.48
N GLY A 514 0.64 -3.12 10.73
CA GLY A 514 0.98 -2.37 11.94
C GLY A 514 2.27 -1.55 11.84
N LYS A 515 2.83 -1.36 10.65
CA LYS A 515 4.05 -0.57 10.43
C LYS A 515 3.71 0.84 9.95
N LEU A 516 4.36 1.84 10.54
CA LEU A 516 4.26 3.25 10.19
C LEU A 516 5.52 3.69 9.44
N PHE A 517 5.34 4.55 8.45
CA PHE A 517 6.43 5.12 7.66
C PHE A 517 6.29 6.64 7.57
N GLY A 518 7.40 7.35 7.73
CA GLY A 518 7.54 8.73 7.32
C GLY A 518 8.31 8.81 6.02
N ILE A 519 7.65 9.21 4.94
CA ILE A 519 8.23 9.25 3.60
C ILE A 519 8.26 10.70 3.12
N ASP A 520 9.40 11.13 2.59
CA ASP A 520 9.50 12.43 1.93
C ASP A 520 8.68 12.45 0.63
N SER A 521 7.72 13.37 0.52
CA SER A 521 6.89 13.51 -0.67
C SER A 521 7.67 13.86 -1.93
N LYS A 522 8.84 14.51 -1.83
CA LYS A 522 9.61 14.93 -3.01
C LYS A 522 10.40 13.79 -3.64
N SER A 523 11.07 12.98 -2.81
CA SER A 523 12.00 11.94 -3.26
C SER A 523 11.44 10.51 -3.15
N GLY A 524 10.41 10.32 -2.32
CA GLY A 524 9.90 9.00 -1.95
C GLY A 524 10.81 8.25 -0.97
N THR A 525 11.86 8.86 -0.42
CA THR A 525 12.73 8.16 0.54
C THR A 525 12.05 7.99 1.89
N ILE A 526 12.17 6.80 2.46
CA ILE A 526 11.73 6.51 3.84
C ILE A 526 12.72 7.16 4.80
N LEU A 527 12.25 8.13 5.58
CA LEU A 527 13.05 8.87 6.57
C LEU A 527 13.01 8.18 7.93
N TRP A 528 11.86 7.66 8.34
CA TRP A 528 11.73 6.90 9.57
C TRP A 528 10.69 5.79 9.42
N LYS A 529 10.82 4.77 10.25
CA LYS A 529 9.88 3.65 10.35
C LYS A 529 9.65 3.28 11.82
N GLN A 530 8.45 2.83 12.11
CA GLN A 530 8.06 2.36 13.44
C GLN A 530 7.14 1.16 13.29
N TYR A 531 7.51 0.02 13.87
CA TYR A 531 6.64 -1.14 13.97
C TYR A 531 5.89 -1.11 15.31
N LEU A 532 4.63 -1.54 15.27
CA LEU A 532 3.78 -1.74 16.43
C LEU A 532 3.49 -3.23 16.54
N GLU A 533 3.92 -3.83 17.64
CA GLU A 533 3.71 -5.26 17.93
C GLU A 533 2.24 -5.55 18.27
N ASP A 534 1.84 -6.82 18.17
CA ASP A 534 0.52 -7.34 18.57
C ASP A 534 -0.70 -6.76 17.83
N ILE A 535 -0.50 -6.31 16.59
CA ILE A 535 -1.60 -5.81 15.75
C ILE A 535 -2.22 -6.95 14.93
N GLN A 536 -3.54 -7.12 15.10
CA GLN A 536 -4.29 -8.10 14.31
C GLN A 536 -4.41 -7.65 12.84
N PRO A 537 -4.34 -8.57 11.85
CA PRO A 537 -4.39 -8.22 10.43
C PRO A 537 -5.65 -7.47 9.99
N ASN A 538 -6.77 -7.67 10.69
CA ASN A 538 -8.07 -7.09 10.38
C ASN A 538 -8.38 -5.79 11.15
N SER A 539 -7.38 -5.20 11.80
CA SER A 539 -7.55 -3.97 12.58
C SER A 539 -7.93 -2.79 11.70
N ILE A 540 -8.75 -1.89 12.24
CA ILE A 540 -9.17 -0.65 11.59
C ILE A 540 -8.31 0.50 12.13
N PHE A 541 -7.68 1.23 11.21
CA PHE A 541 -6.79 2.34 11.53
C PHE A 541 -7.45 3.68 11.18
N LYS A 542 -7.31 4.66 12.06
CA LYS A 542 -7.66 6.06 11.76
C LYS A 542 -6.54 6.98 12.22
N LEU A 543 -5.87 7.62 11.27
CA LEU A 543 -4.79 8.57 11.51
C LEU A 543 -5.36 9.98 11.64
N ILE A 544 -4.97 10.70 12.68
CA ILE A 544 -5.51 12.03 13.00
C ILE A 544 -4.35 12.98 13.32
N VAL A 545 -4.30 14.10 12.60
CA VAL A 545 -3.33 15.18 12.85
C VAL A 545 -3.90 16.13 13.91
N GLN A 546 -3.35 16.09 15.12
CA GLN A 546 -3.81 16.95 16.23
C GLN A 546 -3.11 18.30 16.26
N ARG A 547 -1.79 18.31 16.02
CA ARG A 547 -0.97 19.53 16.00
C ARG A 547 0.02 19.48 14.85
N THR A 548 0.04 20.54 14.05
CA THR A 548 0.96 20.72 12.91
C THR A 548 2.30 21.31 13.39
N THR A 549 3.23 21.54 12.45
CA THR A 549 4.54 22.16 12.71
C THR A 549 4.51 23.69 12.83
N ALA A 550 3.33 24.30 12.70
CA ALA A 550 3.19 25.76 12.60
C ALA A 550 3.40 26.52 13.92
N HIS A 551 3.44 25.83 15.06
CA HIS A 551 3.49 26.43 16.38
C HIS A 551 4.82 26.14 17.08
N PHE A 552 5.86 26.94 16.82
CA PHE A 552 7.14 26.85 17.55
C PHE A 552 6.98 27.49 18.94
N PRO A 553 7.35 26.80 20.05
CA PRO A 553 8.28 25.68 20.16
C PRO A 553 7.63 24.28 20.32
N HIS A 554 6.31 24.15 20.16
CA HIS A 554 5.62 22.89 20.43
C HIS A 554 5.85 21.85 19.31
N PRO A 555 6.21 20.59 19.62
CA PRO A 555 6.46 19.58 18.60
C PRO A 555 5.17 19.13 17.91
N PRO A 556 5.17 18.79 16.61
CA PRO A 556 4.00 18.26 15.93
C PRO A 556 3.55 16.93 16.54
N GLN A 557 2.25 16.65 16.48
CA GLN A 557 1.64 15.49 17.12
C GLN A 557 0.55 14.87 16.24
N CYS A 558 0.69 13.57 15.99
CA CYS A 558 -0.31 12.74 15.35
C CYS A 558 -0.77 11.65 16.30
N THR A 559 -2.03 11.26 16.15
CA THR A 559 -2.68 10.22 16.94
C THR A 559 -3.25 9.18 16.01
N LEU A 560 -2.83 7.94 16.20
CA LEU A 560 -3.34 6.76 15.51
C LEU A 560 -4.31 6.03 16.43
N LEU A 561 -5.56 5.91 16.01
CA LEU A 561 -6.52 5.00 16.64
C LEU A 561 -6.44 3.64 15.93
N ILE A 562 -6.19 2.59 16.71
CA ILE A 562 -6.14 1.20 16.27
C ILE A 562 -7.32 0.51 16.93
N LYS A 563 -8.29 0.07 16.13
CA LYS A 563 -9.44 -0.68 16.61
C LYS A 563 -9.32 -2.13 16.16
N ASP A 564 -9.27 -3.05 17.10
CA ASP A 564 -9.36 -4.47 16.79
C ASP A 564 -10.81 -4.80 16.37
N LYS A 565 -10.95 -5.58 15.30
CA LYS A 565 -12.24 -5.92 14.72
C LYS A 565 -12.95 -7.01 15.52
N ASP A 566 -12.19 -7.94 16.11
CA ASP A 566 -12.76 -9.11 16.78
C ASP A 566 -13.20 -8.76 18.20
N THR A 567 -12.33 -8.06 18.97
CA THR A 567 -12.69 -7.59 20.32
C THR A 567 -13.43 -6.26 20.32
N GLY A 568 -13.33 -5.46 19.26
CA GLY A 568 -13.89 -4.11 19.18
C GLY A 568 -13.11 -3.06 19.99
N LEU A 569 -12.11 -3.46 20.78
CA LEU A 569 -11.35 -2.56 21.65
C LEU A 569 -10.45 -1.62 20.84
N GLY A 570 -10.38 -0.37 21.30
CA GLY A 570 -9.55 0.67 20.71
C GLY A 570 -8.27 0.90 21.50
N SER A 571 -7.17 1.16 20.83
CA SER A 571 -5.93 1.68 21.43
C SER A 571 -5.47 2.93 20.69
N LEU A 572 -4.89 3.86 21.44
CA LEU A 572 -4.43 5.14 20.93
C LEU A 572 -2.90 5.17 20.97
N TYR A 573 -2.28 5.48 19.84
CA TYR A 573 -0.84 5.63 19.71
C TYR A 573 -0.50 7.05 19.27
N VAL A 574 0.19 7.79 20.13
CA VAL A 574 0.51 9.21 19.92
C VAL A 574 2.01 9.36 19.65
N PHE A 575 2.35 10.01 18.55
CA PHE A 575 3.72 10.11 18.09
C PHE A 575 3.99 11.43 17.36
N ASN A 576 5.28 11.75 17.23
CA ASN A 576 5.74 12.85 16.40
C ASN A 576 5.86 12.39 14.94
N PRO A 577 5.09 12.97 13.99
CA PRO A 577 5.08 12.52 12.59
C PRO A 577 6.36 12.84 11.81
N ILE A 578 7.24 13.73 12.31
CA ILE A 578 8.48 14.09 11.62
C ILE A 578 9.61 13.10 11.94
N PHE A 579 9.67 12.61 13.19
CA PHE A 579 10.75 11.72 13.65
C PHE A 579 10.30 10.28 13.93
N GLY A 580 8.99 10.01 13.95
CA GLY A 580 8.45 8.68 14.26
C GLY A 580 8.47 8.28 15.74
N LYS A 581 9.01 9.13 16.62
CA LYS A 581 9.13 8.81 18.05
C LYS A 581 7.79 8.96 18.77
N LYS A 582 7.48 7.98 19.63
CA LYS A 582 6.34 8.03 20.55
C LYS A 582 6.44 9.29 21.44
N SER A 583 5.33 10.01 21.56
CA SER A 583 5.27 11.20 22.42
C SER A 583 5.20 10.80 23.90
N HIS A 584 5.80 11.61 24.78
CA HIS A 584 5.80 11.38 26.24
C HIS A 584 4.45 11.65 26.94
N ILE A 585 3.37 11.80 26.17
CA ILE A 585 2.04 12.16 26.67
C ILE A 585 1.33 10.88 27.11
N SER A 586 0.72 10.90 28.29
CA SER A 586 -0.12 9.79 28.75
C SER A 586 -1.40 9.73 27.92
N VAL A 587 -1.68 8.55 27.41
CA VAL A 587 -2.84 8.26 26.58
C VAL A 587 -3.94 7.66 27.47
N PRO A 588 -5.22 8.05 27.33
CA PRO A 588 -6.30 7.45 28.09
C PRO A 588 -6.46 5.97 27.73
N ALA A 589 -6.63 5.12 28.74
CA ALA A 589 -7.04 3.74 28.54
C ALA A 589 -8.49 3.71 28.03
N LEU A 590 -8.75 2.92 27.00
CA LEU A 590 -10.08 2.75 26.40
C LEU A 590 -10.59 1.34 26.74
N PRO A 591 -11.25 1.15 27.91
CA PRO A 591 -11.69 -0.16 28.35
C PRO A 591 -12.90 -0.69 27.56
N ARG A 592 -13.46 0.13 26.67
CA ARG A 592 -14.69 -0.14 25.93
C ARG A 592 -14.48 0.03 24.44
N PRO A 593 -15.26 -0.66 23.60
CA PRO A 593 -15.23 -0.48 22.16
C PRO A 593 -15.54 0.96 21.74
N VAL A 594 -14.68 1.54 20.90
CA VAL A 594 -14.90 2.86 20.33
C VAL A 594 -15.77 2.74 19.08
N LEU A 595 -16.86 3.50 19.02
CA LEU A 595 -17.78 3.49 17.88
C LEU A 595 -17.37 4.50 16.81
N GLN A 596 -17.09 5.75 17.20
CA GLN A 596 -16.73 6.83 16.28
C GLN A 596 -15.73 7.78 16.95
N THR A 597 -15.03 8.55 16.11
CA THR A 597 -14.21 9.68 16.58
C THR A 597 -14.46 10.94 15.78
N LEU A 598 -14.38 12.08 16.48
CA LEU A 598 -14.57 13.43 15.94
C LEU A 598 -13.39 14.31 16.35
N LEU A 599 -12.72 14.92 15.37
CA LEU A 599 -11.69 15.93 15.63
C LEU A 599 -12.35 17.31 15.64
N LEU A 600 -12.28 17.99 16.78
CA LEU A 600 -12.80 19.34 16.91
C LEU A 600 -11.76 20.39 16.47
N PRO A 601 -12.20 21.54 15.94
CA PRO A 601 -11.32 22.67 15.68
C PRO A 601 -10.90 23.40 16.97
N VAL A 602 -11.50 23.05 18.12
CA VAL A 602 -11.17 23.62 19.43
C VAL A 602 -9.74 23.21 19.80
N ILE A 603 -8.99 24.17 20.32
CA ILE A 603 -7.55 24.06 20.55
C ILE A 603 -7.26 24.26 22.03
N ASP A 604 -6.42 23.39 22.59
CA ASP A 604 -5.90 23.55 23.96
C ASP A 604 -4.79 24.62 24.04
N GLN A 605 -4.33 24.93 25.26
CA GLN A 605 -3.22 25.85 25.55
C GLN A 605 -1.93 25.49 24.80
N ASP A 606 -1.72 24.19 24.57
CA ASP A 606 -0.58 23.66 23.83
C ASP A 606 -0.81 23.57 22.31
N TYR A 607 -1.82 24.24 21.77
CA TYR A 607 -2.15 24.23 20.35
C TYR A 607 -2.56 22.86 19.78
N ALA A 608 -3.00 21.93 20.64
CA ALA A 608 -3.47 20.61 20.22
C ALA A 608 -4.99 20.62 20.01
N LYS A 609 -5.45 20.12 18.85
CA LYS A 609 -6.87 19.92 18.57
C LYS A 609 -7.47 18.81 19.43
N VAL A 610 -8.68 19.04 19.92
CA VAL A 610 -9.40 18.09 20.80
C VAL A 610 -10.01 16.95 19.98
N LEU A 611 -9.66 15.72 20.32
CA LEU A 611 -10.26 14.50 19.79
C LEU A 611 -11.31 13.97 20.76
N LEU A 612 -12.54 13.80 20.28
CA LEU A 612 -13.61 13.13 21.01
C LEU A 612 -13.79 11.71 20.49
N LEU A 613 -13.88 10.75 21.41
CA LEU A 613 -14.18 9.35 21.12
C LEU A 613 -15.46 8.96 21.84
N ILE A 614 -16.40 8.34 21.13
CA ILE A 614 -17.66 7.85 21.70
C ILE A 614 -17.58 6.32 21.86
N ASP A 615 -17.95 5.84 23.04
CA ASP A 615 -17.95 4.41 23.39
C ASP A 615 -19.32 3.73 23.13
N ASP A 616 -19.38 2.43 23.42
CA ASP A 616 -20.59 1.59 23.30
C ASP A 616 -21.73 1.99 24.25
N GLN A 617 -21.42 2.71 25.34
CA GLN A 617 -22.41 3.28 26.28
C GLN A 617 -22.80 4.71 25.92
N ASN A 618 -22.36 5.20 24.77
CA ASN A 618 -22.56 6.56 24.31
C ASN A 618 -21.98 7.62 25.27
N LYS A 619 -20.93 7.28 26.02
CA LYS A 619 -20.11 8.23 26.78
C LYS A 619 -18.95 8.71 25.92
N VAL A 620 -18.55 9.96 26.13
CA VAL A 620 -17.50 10.59 25.35
C VAL A 620 -16.25 10.76 26.18
N THR A 621 -15.13 10.27 25.66
CA THR A 621 -13.79 10.55 26.19
C THR A 621 -13.14 11.63 25.33
N ALA A 622 -12.66 12.70 25.97
CA ALA A 622 -11.91 13.76 25.31
C ALA A 622 -10.39 13.55 25.43
N PHE A 623 -9.65 13.81 24.36
CA PHE A 623 -8.20 13.75 24.33
C PHE A 623 -7.61 14.94 23.55
N PRO A 624 -6.80 15.82 24.17
CA PRO A 624 -6.39 15.85 25.58
C PRO A 624 -7.54 16.21 26.55
N SER A 625 -7.48 15.72 27.79
CA SER A 625 -8.49 15.98 28.84
C SER A 625 -7.99 16.99 29.89
N THR A 626 -7.50 18.15 29.45
CA THR A 626 -7.05 19.22 30.35
C THR A 626 -8.24 19.98 30.92
N LYS A 627 -8.07 20.66 32.08
CA LYS A 627 -9.15 21.43 32.71
C LYS A 627 -9.71 22.52 31.79
N ASN A 628 -8.85 23.15 31.00
CA ASN A 628 -9.23 24.17 30.02
C ASN A 628 -10.11 23.59 28.91
N VAL A 629 -9.71 22.44 28.35
CA VAL A 629 -10.52 21.74 27.34
C VAL A 629 -11.89 21.35 27.90
N LEU A 630 -11.95 20.83 29.13
CA LEU A 630 -13.22 20.45 29.75
C LEU A 630 -14.15 21.66 29.96
N GLN A 631 -13.63 22.81 30.35
CA GLN A 631 -14.41 24.05 30.45
C GLN A 631 -14.90 24.52 29.08
N GLN A 632 -14.04 24.54 28.06
CA GLN A 632 -14.43 24.88 26.69
C GLN A 632 -15.47 23.93 26.12
N LEU A 633 -15.37 22.63 26.41
CA LEU A 633 -16.37 21.64 26.02
C LEU A 633 -17.70 21.87 26.74
N GLN A 634 -17.70 22.27 28.02
CA GLN A 634 -18.94 22.65 28.71
C GLN A 634 -19.60 23.87 28.04
N ASP A 635 -18.84 24.86 27.60
CA ASP A 635 -19.43 26.02 26.92
C ASP A 635 -19.98 25.67 25.53
N THR A 636 -19.39 24.69 24.84
CA THR A 636 -19.70 24.35 23.44
C THR A 636 -20.48 23.05 23.24
N ALA A 637 -20.73 22.25 24.29
CA ALA A 637 -21.30 20.90 24.17
C ALA A 637 -22.60 20.85 23.38
N SER A 638 -23.50 21.83 23.60
CA SER A 638 -24.81 21.89 22.91
C SER A 638 -24.71 22.02 21.38
N SER A 639 -23.56 22.41 20.86
CA SER A 639 -23.27 22.56 19.42
C SER A 639 -22.55 21.36 18.80
N ILE A 640 -22.18 20.36 19.61
CA ILE A 640 -21.44 19.18 19.16
C ILE A 640 -22.42 18.02 18.99
N PHE A 641 -22.42 17.47 17.77
CA PHE A 641 -23.28 16.36 17.37
C PHE A 641 -22.44 15.19 16.84
N PHE A 642 -22.84 13.97 17.19
CA PHE A 642 -22.31 12.72 16.65
C PHE A 642 -23.36 12.05 15.79
N TYR A 643 -22.91 11.26 14.82
CA TYR A 643 -23.79 10.40 14.03
C TYR A 643 -23.19 8.99 13.98
N LEU A 644 -23.93 8.01 14.48
CA LEU A 644 -23.55 6.61 14.48
C LEU A 644 -24.31 5.88 13.39
N VAL A 645 -23.61 5.02 12.66
CA VAL A 645 -24.18 4.23 11.56
C VAL A 645 -23.97 2.75 11.88
N ASP A 646 -25.06 2.07 12.19
CA ASP A 646 -25.09 0.62 12.30
C ASP A 646 -25.55 0.02 10.96
N THR A 647 -24.58 -0.51 10.21
CA THR A 647 -24.83 -1.13 8.91
C THR A 647 -25.54 -2.49 9.00
N SER A 648 -25.51 -3.15 10.17
CA SER A 648 -26.14 -4.46 10.38
C SER A 648 -27.64 -4.34 10.58
N GLN A 649 -28.06 -3.33 11.36
CA GLN A 649 -29.46 -3.00 11.61
C GLN A 649 -30.02 -1.96 10.63
N GLY A 650 -29.18 -1.36 9.79
CA GLY A 650 -29.59 -0.28 8.88
C GLY A 650 -29.97 1.01 9.62
N LYS A 651 -29.48 1.20 10.85
CA LYS A 651 -29.87 2.29 11.75
C LYS A 651 -28.83 3.42 11.73
N LEU A 652 -29.27 4.64 11.46
CA LEU A 652 -28.49 5.87 11.62
C LEU A 652 -29.05 6.65 12.80
N SER A 653 -28.20 6.97 13.76
CA SER A 653 -28.58 7.63 15.01
C SER A 653 -27.76 8.90 15.22
N GLY A 654 -28.42 10.00 15.58
CA GLY A 654 -27.76 11.26 15.91
C GLY A 654 -27.77 11.54 17.40
N PHE A 655 -26.63 11.91 17.96
CA PHE A 655 -26.46 12.19 19.38
C PHE A 655 -25.94 13.61 19.63
N ARG A 656 -26.46 14.29 20.67
CA ARG A 656 -25.92 15.56 21.17
C ARG A 656 -24.96 15.31 22.32
N LEU A 657 -23.89 16.10 22.41
CA LEU A 657 -23.05 16.13 23.61
C LEU A 657 -23.72 16.95 24.74
N ARG A 658 -23.73 16.42 25.95
CA ARG A 658 -24.14 17.12 27.18
C ARG A 658 -22.93 17.66 27.95
N MET A 659 -23.21 18.54 28.92
CA MET A 659 -22.17 19.19 29.74
C MET A 659 -21.33 18.21 30.57
N ASP A 660 -21.89 17.04 30.89
CA ASP A 660 -21.25 15.96 31.65
C ASP A 660 -20.48 14.97 30.76
N LEU A 661 -20.30 15.28 29.46
CA LEU A 661 -19.74 14.39 28.44
C LEU A 661 -20.52 13.09 28.22
N SER A 662 -21.75 13.01 28.71
CA SER A 662 -22.72 12.03 28.23
C SER A 662 -23.30 12.49 26.90
N THR A 663 -23.95 11.58 26.18
CA THR A 663 -24.68 11.94 24.97
C THR A 663 -26.15 11.61 25.10
N GLU A 664 -26.96 12.35 24.37
CA GLU A 664 -28.40 12.12 24.26
C GLU A 664 -28.80 11.90 22.81
N LEU A 665 -29.69 10.93 22.59
CA LEU A 665 -30.23 10.63 21.27
C LEU A 665 -31.20 11.75 20.85
N ILE A 666 -31.00 12.34 19.67
CA ILE A 666 -31.86 13.38 19.09
C ILE A 666 -32.74 12.83 17.98
N TRP A 667 -32.14 12.09 17.06
CA TRP A 667 -32.81 11.61 15.86
C TRP A 667 -32.35 10.21 15.51
N GLU A 668 -33.24 9.49 14.83
CA GLU A 668 -32.99 8.13 14.36
C GLU A 668 -33.66 7.93 13.00
N VAL A 669 -32.91 7.38 12.05
CA VAL A 669 -33.37 7.00 10.72
C VAL A 669 -33.06 5.53 10.52
N VAL A 670 -34.07 4.74 10.18
CA VAL A 670 -33.93 3.29 9.95
C VAL A 670 -34.17 2.99 8.48
N ILE A 671 -33.17 2.37 7.84
CA ILE A 671 -33.22 1.87 6.47
C ILE A 671 -33.47 0.36 6.55
N PRO A 672 -34.57 -0.16 5.93
CA PRO A 672 -34.94 -1.56 6.06
C PRO A 672 -33.93 -2.48 5.38
N THR A 673 -33.22 -3.28 6.18
CA THR A 673 -32.16 -4.21 5.73
C THR A 673 -32.66 -5.36 4.89
N GLU A 674 -33.96 -5.66 4.94
CA GLU A 674 -34.60 -6.66 4.08
C GLU A 674 -34.51 -6.27 2.60
N VAL A 675 -34.56 -4.96 2.30
CA VAL A 675 -34.62 -4.43 0.94
C VAL A 675 -33.29 -3.78 0.53
N GLN A 676 -32.62 -3.07 1.45
CA GLN A 676 -31.45 -2.26 1.15
C GLN A 676 -30.39 -2.36 2.24
N LYS A 677 -29.12 -2.41 1.84
CA LYS A 677 -27.97 -2.41 2.74
C LYS A 677 -27.16 -1.13 2.58
N ILE A 678 -26.77 -0.51 3.69
CA ILE A 678 -25.85 0.63 3.68
C ILE A 678 -24.45 0.16 3.30
N VAL A 679 -23.88 0.73 2.24
CA VAL A 679 -22.55 0.38 1.74
C VAL A 679 -21.51 1.38 2.21
N ALA A 680 -21.83 2.68 2.16
CA ALA A 680 -20.89 3.72 2.54
C ALA A 680 -21.61 5.02 2.96
N VAL A 681 -20.96 5.75 3.86
CA VAL A 681 -21.40 7.07 4.34
C VAL A 681 -20.21 8.02 4.29
N LYS A 682 -20.35 9.16 3.62
CA LYS A 682 -19.32 10.21 3.58
C LYS A 682 -19.94 11.57 3.88
N GLY A 683 -19.33 12.28 4.82
CA GLY A 683 -19.49 13.72 4.99
C GLY A 683 -18.50 14.50 4.13
N LYS A 684 -18.62 15.82 4.14
CA LYS A 684 -17.63 16.73 3.55
C LYS A 684 -16.33 16.69 4.34
N ARG A 685 -15.21 17.03 3.70
CA ARG A 685 -13.93 17.17 4.40
C ARG A 685 -13.95 18.43 5.26
N ALA A 686 -13.55 18.31 6.53
CA ALA A 686 -13.59 19.44 7.48
C ALA A 686 -12.61 20.58 7.15
N ASN A 687 -11.56 20.30 6.37
CA ASN A 687 -10.56 21.28 5.92
C ASN A 687 -10.87 21.87 4.53
N GLU A 688 -12.03 21.55 3.94
CA GLU A 688 -12.44 22.12 2.67
C GLU A 688 -13.00 23.53 2.85
N HIS A 689 -12.47 24.48 2.07
CA HIS A 689 -13.00 25.84 1.97
C HIS A 689 -13.68 26.05 0.63
N VAL A 690 -14.75 26.86 0.64
CA VAL A 690 -15.52 27.23 -0.55
C VAL A 690 -15.38 28.74 -0.78
N HIS A 691 -14.72 29.13 -1.87
CA HIS A 691 -14.48 30.54 -2.17
C HIS A 691 -15.75 31.30 -2.58
N SER A 692 -16.52 30.75 -3.53
CA SER A 692 -17.75 31.38 -4.03
C SER A 692 -19.01 30.71 -3.48
N GLN A 693 -19.83 31.50 -2.78
CA GLN A 693 -21.10 31.10 -2.18
C GLN A 693 -22.24 30.95 -3.22
N GLY A 694 -22.13 31.61 -4.36
CA GLY A 694 -23.09 31.53 -5.47
C GLY A 694 -22.41 31.37 -6.82
N ARG A 695 -23.22 31.08 -7.83
CA ARG A 695 -22.81 31.01 -9.23
C ARG A 695 -23.54 32.11 -10.00
N VAL A 696 -22.79 32.87 -10.80
CA VAL A 696 -23.37 33.92 -11.64
C VAL A 696 -24.04 33.27 -12.86
N MET A 697 -25.27 33.67 -13.13
CA MET A 697 -26.09 33.24 -14.27
C MET A 697 -25.90 34.20 -15.45
N GLY A 698 -26.35 33.82 -16.64
CA GLY A 698 -26.17 34.63 -17.88
C GLY A 698 -26.79 36.03 -17.76
N ASP A 699 -27.95 36.12 -17.12
CA ASP A 699 -28.67 37.37 -16.88
C ASP A 699 -28.07 38.25 -15.75
N ARG A 700 -26.87 37.92 -15.27
CA ARG A 700 -26.18 38.53 -14.12
C ARG A 700 -26.86 38.30 -12.77
N SER A 701 -27.88 37.45 -12.71
CA SER A 701 -28.41 36.98 -11.44
C SER A 701 -27.43 36.00 -10.76
N VAL A 702 -27.66 35.72 -9.48
CA VAL A 702 -26.81 34.80 -8.72
C VAL A 702 -27.67 33.64 -8.23
N LEU A 703 -27.22 32.42 -8.52
CA LEU A 703 -27.78 31.20 -7.98
C LEU A 703 -26.93 30.73 -6.79
N TYR A 704 -27.48 30.81 -5.59
CA TYR A 704 -26.76 30.50 -4.36
C TYR A 704 -26.66 28.99 -4.12
N LYS A 705 -25.46 28.54 -3.75
CA LYS A 705 -25.16 27.14 -3.46
C LYS A 705 -25.69 26.77 -2.08
N TYR A 706 -26.24 25.56 -1.94
CA TYR A 706 -26.61 25.03 -0.62
C TYR A 706 -25.40 24.37 0.04
N LEU A 707 -24.76 25.09 0.97
CA LEU A 707 -23.50 24.68 1.60
C LEU A 707 -23.70 24.17 3.03
N ASN A 708 -24.49 23.12 3.22
CA ASN A 708 -24.63 22.49 4.53
C ASN A 708 -23.32 21.76 4.93
N PRO A 709 -22.60 22.18 5.99
CA PRO A 709 -21.36 21.52 6.41
C PRO A 709 -21.59 20.15 7.05
N ASN A 710 -22.80 19.91 7.57
CA ASN A 710 -23.18 18.70 8.31
C ASN A 710 -23.91 17.68 7.42
N LEU A 711 -23.92 17.89 6.10
CA LEU A 711 -24.60 16.99 5.17
C LEU A 711 -23.83 15.68 5.00
N LEU A 712 -24.54 14.57 5.15
CA LEU A 712 -24.04 13.22 4.97
C LEU A 712 -24.64 12.65 3.68
N ALA A 713 -23.80 12.08 2.82
CA ALA A 713 -24.25 11.29 1.69
C ALA A 713 -24.15 9.81 2.07
N VAL A 714 -25.31 9.15 2.11
CA VAL A 714 -25.48 7.75 2.48
C VAL A 714 -25.86 6.97 1.22
N ILE A 715 -25.07 5.94 0.91
CA ILE A 715 -25.31 5.07 -0.24
C ILE A 715 -25.78 3.71 0.23
N THR A 716 -26.81 3.21 -0.45
CA THR A 716 -27.43 1.91 -0.21
C THR A 716 -27.48 1.09 -1.49
N GLU A 717 -27.35 -0.22 -1.34
CA GLU A 717 -27.53 -1.19 -2.43
C GLU A 717 -28.67 -2.15 -2.09
N SER A 718 -29.45 -2.53 -3.09
CA SER A 718 -30.52 -3.51 -2.91
C SER A 718 -29.98 -4.89 -2.52
N THR A 719 -30.66 -5.57 -1.60
CA THR A 719 -30.39 -6.98 -1.26
C THR A 719 -30.69 -7.92 -2.42
N ASP A 720 -31.72 -7.61 -3.22
CA ASP A 720 -32.06 -8.36 -4.43
C ASP A 720 -31.00 -8.09 -5.51
N THR A 721 -30.20 -9.13 -5.79
CA THR A 721 -29.16 -9.13 -6.82
C THR A 721 -29.69 -9.63 -8.17
N HIS A 722 -30.99 -9.56 -8.44
CA HIS A 722 -31.56 -9.84 -9.78
C HIS A 722 -31.44 -8.62 -10.71
N GLN A 723 -31.10 -8.82 -11.99
CA GLN A 723 -30.69 -7.71 -12.90
C GLN A 723 -31.78 -6.68 -13.15
N GLU A 724 -33.04 -7.11 -13.08
CA GLU A 724 -34.18 -6.23 -13.32
C GLU A 724 -34.70 -5.50 -12.08
N ARG A 725 -34.38 -6.02 -10.89
CA ARG A 725 -34.89 -5.57 -9.60
C ARG A 725 -33.84 -4.86 -8.76
N SER A 726 -32.56 -5.05 -9.07
CA SER A 726 -31.47 -4.39 -8.34
C SER A 726 -31.52 -2.88 -8.50
N PHE A 727 -31.16 -2.14 -7.46
CA PHE A 727 -31.10 -0.69 -7.51
C PHE A 727 -30.06 -0.16 -6.50
N VAL A 728 -29.65 1.09 -6.71
CA VAL A 728 -28.78 1.84 -5.81
C VAL A 728 -29.56 3.04 -5.28
N GLY A 729 -29.62 3.20 -3.96
CA GLY A 729 -30.30 4.32 -3.31
C GLY A 729 -29.30 5.33 -2.72
N ILE A 730 -29.62 6.61 -2.80
CA ILE A 730 -28.82 7.71 -2.25
C ILE A 730 -29.71 8.56 -1.36
N PHE A 731 -29.24 8.77 -0.14
CA PHE A 731 -29.89 9.63 0.83
C PHE A 731 -28.90 10.72 1.24
N LEU A 732 -29.32 11.97 1.05
CA LEU A 732 -28.62 13.13 1.60
C LEU A 732 -29.30 13.49 2.92
N ILE A 733 -28.61 13.26 4.03
CA ILE A 733 -29.17 13.40 5.39
C ILE A 733 -28.39 14.49 6.12
N ASP A 734 -29.10 15.40 6.77
CA ASP A 734 -28.49 16.36 7.68
C ASP A 734 -28.07 15.66 8.98
N GLY A 735 -26.77 15.65 9.29
CA GLY A 735 -26.21 14.94 10.44
C GLY A 735 -26.60 15.51 11.81
N VAL A 736 -27.19 16.72 11.88
CA VAL A 736 -27.61 17.35 13.12
C VAL A 736 -29.08 17.06 13.41
N THR A 737 -29.94 17.17 12.41
CA THR A 737 -31.41 17.03 12.55
C THR A 737 -31.95 15.67 12.15
N GLY A 738 -31.22 14.90 11.36
CA GLY A 738 -31.70 13.64 10.76
C GLY A 738 -32.65 13.85 9.59
N ARG A 739 -32.91 15.09 9.16
CA ARG A 739 -33.78 15.39 8.02
C ARG A 739 -33.16 14.84 6.74
N ILE A 740 -33.92 14.04 6.01
CA ILE A 740 -33.57 13.62 4.65
C ILE A 740 -33.82 14.83 3.73
N VAL A 741 -32.73 15.41 3.24
CA VAL A 741 -32.71 16.57 2.33
C VAL A 741 -33.11 16.14 0.93
N HIS A 742 -32.61 14.99 0.48
CA HIS A 742 -32.91 14.44 -0.83
C HIS A 742 -32.78 12.92 -0.82
N GLU A 743 -33.62 12.26 -1.61
CA GLU A 743 -33.58 10.83 -1.87
C GLU A 743 -33.61 10.60 -3.38
N ALA A 744 -32.71 9.75 -3.86
CA ALA A 744 -32.66 9.32 -5.25
C ALA A 744 -32.48 7.79 -5.33
N VAL A 745 -33.25 7.13 -6.19
CA VAL A 745 -33.17 5.68 -6.41
C VAL A 745 -32.88 5.39 -7.87
N GLN A 746 -31.69 4.85 -8.12
CA GLN A 746 -31.27 4.42 -9.44
C GLN A 746 -31.65 2.96 -9.69
N ARG A 747 -32.66 2.75 -10.53
CA ARG A 747 -33.18 1.43 -10.87
C ARG A 747 -32.26 0.69 -11.83
N LYS A 748 -32.23 -0.65 -11.73
CA LYS A 748 -31.40 -1.55 -12.55
C LYS A 748 -29.91 -1.21 -12.46
N ALA A 749 -29.47 -0.77 -11.29
CA ALA A 749 -28.09 -0.43 -10.98
C ALA A 749 -27.51 -1.40 -9.94
N ARG A 750 -26.19 -1.54 -9.90
CA ARG A 750 -25.43 -2.34 -8.94
C ARG A 750 -24.11 -1.68 -8.58
N GLY A 751 -23.56 -2.08 -7.44
CA GLY A 751 -22.20 -1.75 -7.05
C GLY A 751 -21.11 -2.51 -7.82
N PRO A 752 -19.84 -2.25 -7.51
CA PRO A 752 -19.38 -1.36 -6.44
C PRO A 752 -19.69 0.12 -6.72
N VAL A 753 -20.23 0.82 -5.73
CA VAL A 753 -20.54 2.25 -5.85
C VAL A 753 -19.40 3.08 -5.26
N HIS A 754 -18.79 3.94 -6.07
CA HIS A 754 -17.81 4.94 -5.60
C HIS A 754 -18.43 6.33 -5.66
N PHE A 755 -18.13 7.18 -4.69
CA PHE A 755 -18.67 8.53 -4.67
C PHE A 755 -17.78 9.53 -3.93
N VAL A 756 -17.98 10.79 -4.28
CA VAL A 756 -17.30 11.96 -3.74
C VAL A 756 -18.36 13.00 -3.38
N HIS A 757 -18.22 13.58 -2.19
CA HIS A 757 -19.06 14.67 -1.68
C HIS A 757 -18.14 15.86 -1.39
N SER A 758 -18.34 16.97 -2.10
CA SER A 758 -17.52 18.18 -2.02
C SER A 758 -18.37 19.41 -2.31
N GLU A 759 -18.05 20.54 -1.70
CA GLU A 759 -18.76 21.82 -1.80
C GLU A 759 -20.30 21.69 -1.69
N ASN A 760 -21.03 21.77 -2.80
CA ASN A 760 -22.49 21.67 -2.90
C ASN A 760 -22.93 20.50 -3.80
N TRP A 761 -22.04 19.57 -4.11
CA TRP A 761 -22.27 18.54 -5.11
C TRP A 761 -21.85 17.15 -4.64
N VAL A 762 -22.52 16.15 -5.19
CA VAL A 762 -22.24 14.73 -4.96
C VAL A 762 -22.13 14.05 -6.32
N VAL A 763 -21.02 13.38 -6.57
CA VAL A 763 -20.82 12.57 -7.76
C VAL A 763 -20.65 11.13 -7.33
N TYR A 764 -21.42 10.24 -7.94
CA TYR A 764 -21.36 8.81 -7.68
C TYR A 764 -21.36 8.02 -8.99
N VAL A 765 -20.72 6.86 -8.98
CA VAL A 765 -20.65 5.93 -10.11
C VAL A 765 -21.25 4.59 -9.71
N TYR A 766 -21.97 3.96 -10.63
CA TYR A 766 -22.54 2.64 -10.47
C TYR A 766 -22.53 1.88 -11.81
N TRP A 767 -22.79 0.57 -11.75
CA TRP A 767 -22.96 -0.29 -12.91
C TRP A 767 -24.43 -0.41 -13.30
N ASN A 768 -24.79 0.05 -14.50
CA ASN A 768 -26.13 -0.14 -15.05
C ASN A 768 -26.28 -1.56 -15.60
N SER A 769 -27.11 -2.38 -14.97
CA SER A 769 -27.34 -3.79 -15.34
C SER A 769 -28.19 -3.94 -16.60
N LYS A 770 -29.06 -2.98 -16.93
CA LYS A 770 -29.89 -3.01 -18.14
C LYS A 770 -29.04 -2.80 -19.40
N PHE A 771 -28.15 -1.82 -19.37
CA PHE A 771 -27.31 -1.46 -20.52
C PHE A 771 -25.89 -2.02 -20.45
N ARG A 772 -25.51 -2.66 -19.33
CA ARG A 772 -24.18 -3.26 -19.10
C ARG A 772 -23.05 -2.26 -19.29
N ARG A 773 -23.14 -1.11 -18.61
CA ARG A 773 -22.16 -0.01 -18.69
C ARG A 773 -22.05 0.74 -17.37
N ASN A 774 -20.95 1.45 -17.17
CA ASN A 774 -20.77 2.33 -16.02
C ASN A 774 -21.43 3.69 -16.27
N GLU A 775 -22.07 4.24 -15.25
CA GLU A 775 -22.73 5.53 -15.32
C GLU A 775 -22.33 6.39 -14.13
N PHE A 776 -21.88 7.61 -14.41
CA PHE A 776 -21.78 8.68 -13.43
C PHE A 776 -23.15 9.31 -13.24
N SER A 777 -23.44 9.75 -12.02
CA SER A 777 -24.57 10.63 -11.75
C SER A 777 -24.14 11.70 -10.78
N VAL A 778 -24.59 12.92 -11.07
CA VAL A 778 -24.20 14.14 -10.38
C VAL A 778 -25.44 14.73 -9.74
N LEU A 779 -25.34 15.13 -8.48
CA LEU A 779 -26.30 15.99 -7.82
C LEU A 779 -25.62 17.33 -7.49
N GLU A 780 -26.28 18.44 -7.76
CA GLU A 780 -25.90 19.76 -7.24
C GLU A 780 -27.07 20.37 -6.46
N LEU A 781 -26.77 20.94 -5.29
CA LEU A 781 -27.75 21.53 -4.39
C LEU A 781 -27.64 23.07 -4.42
N PHE A 782 -28.77 23.74 -4.61
CA PHE A 782 -28.90 25.19 -4.64
C PHE A 782 -29.98 25.67 -3.67
N GLU A 783 -29.78 26.85 -3.07
CA GLU A 783 -30.80 27.50 -2.23
C GLU A 783 -31.84 28.23 -3.09
N GLY A 784 -31.40 28.82 -4.20
CA GLY A 784 -32.23 29.63 -5.09
C GLY A 784 -31.55 30.97 -5.41
N ALA A 785 -32.36 31.97 -5.75
CA ALA A 785 -31.88 33.32 -6.11
C ALA A 785 -31.60 34.20 -4.87
N GLU A 786 -32.14 33.86 -3.71
CA GLU A 786 -31.95 34.59 -2.45
C GLU A 786 -31.30 33.69 -1.40
N LEU A 787 -30.41 34.27 -0.59
CA LEU A 787 -29.83 33.60 0.58
C LEU A 787 -30.78 33.72 1.77
N TYR A 788 -31.03 32.62 2.48
CA TYR A 788 -31.80 32.69 3.73
C TYR A 788 -31.04 33.44 4.84
N ASN A 789 -29.75 33.11 5.02
CA ASN A 789 -28.88 33.78 5.97
C ASN A 789 -27.44 33.76 5.45
N SER A 790 -26.85 34.95 5.28
CA SER A 790 -25.50 35.12 4.73
C SER A 790 -24.38 35.01 5.75
N THR A 791 -24.66 35.11 7.05
CA THR A 791 -23.63 35.13 8.09
C THR A 791 -23.41 33.77 8.73
N VAL A 792 -24.49 33.04 9.00
CA VAL A 792 -24.44 31.76 9.73
C VAL A 792 -25.27 30.69 9.02
N PHE A 793 -24.67 29.50 8.91
CA PHE A 793 -25.37 28.29 8.56
C PHE A 793 -25.69 27.49 9.83
N SER A 794 -26.98 27.34 10.15
CA SER A 794 -27.46 26.48 11.24
C SER A 794 -28.42 25.46 10.68
N SER A 795 -28.13 24.16 10.85
CA SER A 795 -29.01 23.07 10.43
C SER A 795 -30.38 23.08 11.13
N LEU A 796 -30.48 23.71 12.32
CA LEU A 796 -31.70 23.77 13.11
C LEU A 796 -32.70 24.84 12.63
N ASP A 797 -32.21 25.86 11.92
CA ASP A 797 -32.97 27.03 11.47
C ASP A 797 -32.93 27.13 9.94
N ARG A 798 -33.46 26.09 9.28
CA ARG A 798 -33.62 26.02 7.82
C ARG A 798 -34.96 25.39 7.44
N PRO A 799 -35.99 26.21 7.15
CA PRO A 799 -37.31 25.70 6.79
C PRO A 799 -37.33 25.12 5.36
N HIS A 800 -36.71 25.80 4.40
CA HIS A 800 -36.80 25.47 2.98
C HIS A 800 -35.80 24.37 2.57
N PRO A 801 -36.25 23.31 1.86
CA PRO A 801 -35.33 22.36 1.25
C PRO A 801 -34.61 22.99 0.03
N PRO A 802 -33.37 22.56 -0.27
CA PRO A 802 -32.67 23.03 -1.46
C PRO A 802 -33.28 22.49 -2.75
N GLN A 803 -33.09 23.23 -3.84
CA GLN A 803 -33.30 22.74 -5.19
C GLN A 803 -32.16 21.80 -5.58
N VAL A 804 -32.49 20.55 -5.89
CA VAL A 804 -31.52 19.54 -6.30
C VAL A 804 -31.61 19.32 -7.80
N LEU A 805 -30.51 19.60 -8.51
CA LEU A 805 -30.36 19.33 -9.93
C LEU A 805 -29.57 18.04 -10.11
N GLN A 806 -30.02 17.17 -11.00
CA GLN A 806 -29.39 15.88 -11.24
C GLN A 806 -29.24 15.58 -12.73
N GLN A 807 -28.13 14.95 -13.10
CA GLN A 807 -27.89 14.48 -14.47
C GLN A 807 -26.94 13.28 -14.46
N SER A 808 -27.16 12.35 -15.38
CA SER A 808 -26.38 11.12 -15.52
C SER A 808 -25.56 11.12 -16.80
N TYR A 809 -24.38 10.50 -16.75
CA TYR A 809 -23.40 10.43 -17.82
C TYR A 809 -22.87 9.00 -17.94
N ILE A 810 -22.56 8.55 -19.15
CA ILE A 810 -22.00 7.23 -19.45
C ILE A 810 -20.48 7.31 -19.40
N PHE A 811 -19.86 6.35 -18.73
CA PHE A 811 -18.42 6.22 -18.67
C PHE A 811 -17.96 4.86 -19.25
N PRO A 812 -16.99 4.84 -20.18
CA PRO A 812 -16.67 3.64 -20.95
C PRO A 812 -15.80 2.61 -20.22
N ALA A 813 -15.24 2.93 -19.05
CA ALA A 813 -14.34 2.05 -18.29
C ALA A 813 -14.86 1.79 -16.86
N PRO A 814 -14.43 0.69 -16.20
CA PRO A 814 -14.67 0.51 -14.77
C PRO A 814 -13.86 1.51 -13.96
N ILE A 815 -14.27 1.72 -12.70
CA ILE A 815 -13.61 2.65 -11.78
C ILE A 815 -13.24 1.90 -10.52
N SER A 816 -12.00 2.06 -10.07
CA SER A 816 -11.49 1.47 -8.83
C SER A 816 -11.65 2.42 -7.63
N THR A 817 -11.47 3.72 -7.86
CA THR A 817 -11.58 4.75 -6.80
C THR A 817 -11.81 6.14 -7.39
N LEU A 818 -12.36 7.04 -6.58
CA LEU A 818 -12.68 8.43 -6.95
C LEU A 818 -12.30 9.37 -5.81
N GLU A 819 -11.65 10.48 -6.14
CA GLU A 819 -11.36 11.56 -5.19
C GLU A 819 -11.40 12.93 -5.86
N ALA A 820 -11.66 14.01 -5.11
CA ALA A 820 -11.59 15.37 -5.63
C ALA A 820 -10.28 16.08 -5.26
N THR A 821 -9.84 16.99 -6.13
CA THR A 821 -8.71 17.89 -5.84
C THR A 821 -9.07 18.89 -4.74
N LEU A 822 -8.13 19.14 -3.84
CA LEU A 822 -8.27 20.04 -2.69
C LEU A 822 -7.15 21.09 -2.65
N THR A 823 -7.53 22.35 -2.47
CA THR A 823 -6.63 23.51 -2.26
C THR A 823 -7.08 24.29 -1.03
N GLU A 824 -6.20 25.16 -0.50
CA GLU A 824 -6.44 25.86 0.76
C GLU A 824 -7.65 26.79 0.71
N LYS A 825 -7.83 27.54 -0.38
CA LYS A 825 -8.93 28.53 -0.51
C LYS A 825 -10.09 28.05 -1.37
N GLY A 826 -9.91 26.99 -2.15
CA GLY A 826 -10.95 26.47 -3.05
C GLY A 826 -11.31 27.45 -4.19
N ILE A 827 -10.33 28.17 -4.72
CA ILE A 827 -10.46 29.10 -5.85
C ILE A 827 -10.25 28.38 -7.18
N THR A 828 -9.24 27.52 -7.25
CA THR A 828 -8.94 26.78 -8.48
C THR A 828 -10.09 25.84 -8.85
N SER A 829 -10.23 25.52 -10.14
CA SER A 829 -11.22 24.56 -10.61
C SER A 829 -11.06 23.19 -9.93
N ARG A 830 -12.20 22.57 -9.59
CA ARG A 830 -12.21 21.22 -9.00
C ARG A 830 -12.13 20.16 -10.09
N HIS A 831 -11.20 19.24 -9.97
CA HIS A 831 -11.12 18.05 -10.82
C HIS A 831 -11.43 16.80 -9.99
N LEU A 832 -12.05 15.81 -10.63
CA LEU A 832 -12.20 14.46 -10.11
C LEU A 832 -11.04 13.61 -10.62
N LEU A 833 -10.33 13.00 -9.68
CA LEU A 833 -9.29 12.01 -9.95
C LEU A 833 -9.95 10.64 -9.98
N VAL A 834 -9.94 10.00 -11.14
CA VAL A 834 -10.55 8.69 -11.38
C VAL A 834 -9.45 7.64 -11.54
N GLY A 835 -9.35 6.72 -10.59
CA GLY A 835 -8.45 5.58 -10.67
C GLY A 835 -9.06 4.47 -11.51
N LEU A 836 -8.45 4.16 -12.66
CA LEU A 836 -8.89 3.09 -13.55
C LEU A 836 -8.24 1.75 -13.17
N PRO A 837 -8.88 0.60 -13.45
CA PRO A 837 -8.30 -0.72 -13.20
C PRO A 837 -7.06 -1.00 -14.04
N SER A 838 -6.87 -0.31 -15.17
CA SER A 838 -5.63 -0.35 -15.96
C SER A 838 -4.43 0.28 -15.22
N GLY A 839 -4.67 0.96 -14.11
CA GLY A 839 -3.67 1.68 -13.33
C GLY A 839 -3.42 3.12 -13.79
N ASN A 840 -4.15 3.59 -14.81
CA ASN A 840 -4.13 5.00 -15.20
C ASN A 840 -5.01 5.84 -14.27
N ILE A 841 -4.58 7.06 -13.99
CA ILE A 841 -5.32 8.02 -13.17
C ILE A 841 -5.76 9.17 -14.06
N LEU A 842 -7.07 9.30 -14.26
CA LEU A 842 -7.67 10.33 -15.11
C LEU A 842 -8.03 11.56 -14.27
N SER A 843 -7.62 12.75 -14.70
CA SER A 843 -8.08 14.02 -14.13
C SER A 843 -9.26 14.55 -14.94
N LEU A 844 -10.47 14.36 -14.43
CA LEU A 844 -11.71 14.78 -15.08
C LEU A 844 -12.20 16.13 -14.51
N PRO A 845 -12.25 17.21 -15.32
CA PRO A 845 -12.76 18.49 -14.84
C PRO A 845 -14.25 18.41 -14.44
N LYS A 846 -14.59 18.92 -13.25
CA LYS A 846 -15.99 18.90 -12.74
C LYS A 846 -16.97 19.63 -13.66
N MET A 847 -16.50 20.58 -14.48
CA MET A 847 -17.34 21.33 -15.42
C MET A 847 -18.02 20.46 -16.48
N PHE A 848 -17.46 19.28 -16.81
CA PHE A 848 -18.13 18.35 -17.71
C PHE A 848 -19.27 17.58 -17.03
N LEU A 849 -19.23 17.49 -15.71
CA LEU A 849 -20.22 16.83 -14.87
C LEU A 849 -21.11 17.88 -14.21
N ASP A 850 -21.75 18.75 -14.99
CA ASP A 850 -22.62 19.83 -14.52
C ASP A 850 -24.07 19.48 -14.90
N PRO A 851 -25.01 19.35 -13.94
CA PRO A 851 -26.40 18.97 -14.23
C PRO A 851 -27.19 20.03 -15.00
N ARG A 852 -26.64 21.24 -15.17
CA ARG A 852 -27.25 22.35 -15.90
C ARG A 852 -26.90 22.34 -17.39
N ARG A 853 -26.11 21.37 -17.86
CA ARG A 853 -25.76 21.25 -19.27
C ARG A 853 -27.03 21.02 -20.09
N PRO A 854 -27.37 21.94 -21.02
CA PRO A 854 -28.65 21.88 -21.71
C PRO A 854 -28.62 20.83 -22.82
N GLU A 855 -29.73 20.12 -23.02
CA GLU A 855 -29.90 19.25 -24.20
C GLU A 855 -29.98 20.07 -25.49
N VAL A 856 -30.63 21.23 -25.42
CA VAL A 856 -30.75 22.20 -26.51
C VAL A 856 -30.22 23.55 -26.04
N VAL A 857 -29.23 24.09 -26.76
CA VAL A 857 -28.54 25.34 -26.38
C VAL A 857 -29.49 26.53 -26.49
N SER A 858 -29.67 27.27 -25.40
CA SER A 858 -30.34 28.57 -25.33
C SER A 858 -29.34 29.73 -25.30
N GLU A 859 -29.80 30.97 -25.55
CA GLU A 859 -28.94 32.16 -25.48
C GLU A 859 -28.33 32.36 -24.09
N GLN A 860 -29.11 32.15 -23.02
CA GLN A 860 -28.63 32.24 -21.64
C GLN A 860 -27.55 31.19 -21.36
N SER A 861 -27.77 29.94 -21.82
CA SER A 861 -26.79 28.88 -21.62
C SER A 861 -25.48 29.14 -22.37
N ARG A 862 -25.56 29.81 -23.53
CA ARG A 862 -24.40 30.25 -24.32
C ARG A 862 -23.66 31.40 -23.62
N GLU A 863 -24.37 32.34 -23.01
CA GLU A 863 -23.78 33.43 -22.23
C GLU A 863 -23.03 32.90 -20.99
N GLU A 864 -23.57 31.87 -20.33
CA GLU A 864 -22.89 31.16 -19.24
C GLU A 864 -21.73 30.26 -19.68
N ASN A 865 -21.50 30.11 -20.99
CA ASN A 865 -20.55 29.16 -21.57
C ASN A 865 -20.79 27.70 -21.14
N LEU A 866 -22.06 27.29 -21.02
CA LEU A 866 -22.41 25.90 -20.73
C LEU A 866 -22.24 25.02 -21.97
N ILE A 867 -21.48 23.94 -21.79
CA ILE A 867 -21.29 22.93 -22.83
C ILE A 867 -22.61 22.14 -22.97
N PRO A 868 -23.15 21.94 -24.19
CA PRO A 868 -24.37 21.16 -24.38
C PRO A 868 -24.22 19.75 -23.81
N TYR A 869 -25.31 19.15 -23.33
CA TYR A 869 -25.28 17.81 -22.76
C TYR A 869 -24.78 16.79 -23.78
N ALA A 870 -23.76 16.05 -23.38
CA ALA A 870 -23.25 14.91 -24.11
C ALA A 870 -23.23 13.74 -23.13
N PRO A 871 -24.05 12.70 -23.34
CA PRO A 871 -24.18 11.60 -22.38
C PRO A 871 -22.89 10.79 -22.29
N GLU A 872 -22.19 10.58 -23.40
CA GLU A 872 -20.94 9.82 -23.43
C GLU A 872 -19.74 10.68 -23.07
N MET A 873 -19.01 10.26 -22.04
CA MET A 873 -17.78 10.94 -21.60
C MET A 873 -16.55 10.23 -22.19
N PRO A 874 -15.85 10.84 -23.17
CA PRO A 874 -14.69 10.22 -23.79
C PRO A 874 -13.50 10.20 -22.81
N ILE A 875 -12.77 9.09 -22.79
CA ILE A 875 -11.47 9.01 -22.11
C ILE A 875 -10.41 9.56 -23.06
N ARG A 876 -9.79 10.66 -22.63
CA ARG A 876 -8.69 11.32 -23.33
C ARG A 876 -7.38 10.95 -22.66
N THR A 877 -6.44 10.43 -23.43
CA THR A 877 -5.14 9.99 -22.89
C THR A 877 -4.31 11.16 -22.36
N GLU A 878 -4.55 12.37 -22.85
CA GLU A 878 -3.88 13.60 -22.39
C GLU A 878 -4.28 14.02 -20.97
N TRP A 879 -5.38 13.47 -20.44
CA TRP A 879 -5.85 13.74 -19.09
C TRP A 879 -5.31 12.74 -18.06
N PHE A 880 -4.49 11.76 -18.49
CA PHE A 880 -3.82 10.86 -17.57
C PHE A 880 -2.64 11.57 -16.90
N ILE A 881 -2.70 11.67 -15.57
CA ILE A 881 -1.65 12.36 -14.80
C ILE A 881 -0.38 11.53 -14.65
N ASN A 882 -0.49 10.21 -14.77
CA ASN A 882 0.60 9.27 -14.50
C ASN A 882 1.24 8.69 -15.76
N TYR A 883 0.93 9.18 -16.95
CA TYR A 883 1.56 8.79 -18.24
C TYR A 883 1.88 7.27 -18.33
N ASN A 884 3.14 6.84 -18.17
CA ASN A 884 3.56 5.42 -18.21
C ASN A 884 3.80 4.79 -16.82
N GLN A 885 3.58 5.55 -15.75
CA GLN A 885 3.69 5.14 -14.35
C GLN A 885 2.35 4.56 -13.85
N THR A 886 1.90 3.48 -14.49
CA THR A 886 0.66 2.77 -14.09
C THR A 886 0.75 2.29 -12.64
N VAL A 887 -0.32 2.51 -11.86
CA VAL A 887 -0.42 2.10 -10.45
C VAL A 887 -1.31 0.87 -10.36
N SER A 888 -0.75 -0.27 -9.99
CA SER A 888 -1.51 -1.52 -9.94
C SER A 888 -2.47 -1.53 -8.74
N ARG A 889 -3.71 -1.97 -8.96
CA ARG A 889 -4.77 -2.08 -7.93
C ARG A 889 -4.91 -0.83 -7.07
N VAL A 890 -5.17 0.31 -7.70
CA VAL A 890 -5.42 1.58 -6.99
C VAL A 890 -6.58 1.39 -6.01
N ARG A 891 -6.32 1.58 -4.72
CA ARG A 891 -7.33 1.47 -3.65
C ARG A 891 -7.81 2.83 -3.18
N GLY A 892 -6.89 3.78 -3.08
CA GLY A 892 -7.20 5.13 -2.65
C GLY A 892 -6.36 6.16 -3.40
N ILE A 893 -6.92 7.36 -3.49
CA ILE A 893 -6.21 8.56 -3.92
C ILE A 893 -6.35 9.55 -2.77
N TYR A 894 -5.23 10.05 -2.26
CA TYR A 894 -5.19 11.11 -1.27
C TYR A 894 -4.83 12.42 -1.95
N THR A 895 -5.52 13.49 -1.58
CA THR A 895 -5.32 14.84 -2.12
C THR A 895 -5.07 15.79 -0.97
N ALA A 896 -3.95 16.51 -1.03
CA ALA A 896 -3.57 17.50 -0.03
C ALA A 896 -3.41 18.89 -0.67
N PRO A 897 -3.80 19.95 0.04
CA PRO A 897 -3.50 21.30 -0.37
C PRO A 897 -1.98 21.55 -0.27
N SER A 898 -1.42 22.25 -1.27
CA SER A 898 -0.09 22.85 -1.15
C SER A 898 -0.20 24.29 -0.63
N GLY A 899 0.94 24.96 -0.39
CA GLY A 899 0.91 26.40 -0.07
C GLY A 899 0.56 27.29 -1.26
N LEU A 900 0.48 26.72 -2.46
CA LEU A 900 0.00 27.40 -3.67
C LEU A 900 -1.46 27.03 -3.94
N GLU A 901 -2.25 28.00 -4.38
CA GLU A 901 -3.66 27.79 -4.68
C GLU A 901 -3.86 27.09 -6.03
N SER A 902 -2.89 27.16 -6.94
CA SER A 902 -2.95 26.47 -8.22
C SER A 902 -2.67 24.96 -8.15
N THR A 903 -2.03 24.51 -7.07
CA THR A 903 -1.38 23.20 -7.00
C THR A 903 -1.98 22.30 -5.92
N CYS A 904 -2.30 21.06 -6.31
CA CYS A 904 -2.76 20.00 -5.41
C CYS A 904 -1.74 18.85 -5.39
N LEU A 905 -1.34 18.40 -4.20
CA LEU A 905 -0.49 17.22 -4.04
C LEU A 905 -1.37 15.97 -4.11
N VAL A 906 -0.99 15.02 -4.95
CA VAL A 906 -1.75 13.79 -5.18
C VAL A 906 -0.89 12.58 -4.86
N VAL A 907 -1.43 11.66 -4.07
CA VAL A 907 -0.83 10.34 -3.82
C VAL A 907 -1.86 9.27 -4.11
N ALA A 908 -1.58 8.43 -5.10
CA ALA A 908 -2.34 7.22 -5.36
C ALA A 908 -1.62 6.05 -4.67
N TYR A 909 -2.35 5.32 -3.84
CA TYR A 909 -1.85 4.13 -3.17
C TYR A 909 -2.74 2.92 -3.49
N GLY A 910 -2.08 1.81 -3.79
CA GLY A 910 -2.67 0.55 -4.21
C GLY A 910 -1.75 -0.59 -3.83
N LEU A 911 -1.41 -1.45 -4.79
CA LEU A 911 -0.22 -2.30 -4.66
C LEU A 911 1.06 -1.46 -4.83
N ASP A 912 0.99 -0.42 -5.67
CA ASP A 912 2.06 0.54 -5.91
C ASP A 912 1.71 1.89 -5.26
N ILE A 913 2.72 2.72 -5.04
CA ILE A 913 2.57 4.10 -4.59
C ILE A 913 3.05 5.03 -5.70
N TYR A 914 2.23 6.02 -6.03
CA TYR A 914 2.56 7.07 -6.98
C TYR A 914 2.24 8.43 -6.37
N GLN A 915 3.20 9.34 -6.36
CA GLN A 915 3.01 10.71 -5.93
C GLN A 915 3.26 11.64 -7.11
N THR A 916 2.43 12.68 -7.23
CA THR A 916 2.59 13.75 -8.22
C THR A 916 1.93 15.04 -7.74
N ARG A 917 1.96 16.06 -8.59
CA ARG A 917 1.29 17.35 -8.41
C ARG A 917 0.33 17.57 -9.58
N VAL A 918 -0.86 18.07 -9.28
CA VAL A 918 -1.88 18.38 -10.29
C VAL A 918 -2.20 19.87 -10.27
N PHE A 919 -2.38 20.45 -11.46
CA PHE A 919 -2.64 21.87 -11.66
C PHE A 919 -3.96 22.08 -12.41
N PRO A 920 -5.13 22.02 -11.74
CA PRO A 920 -6.43 22.07 -12.41
C PRO A 920 -6.62 23.29 -13.32
N SER A 921 -6.17 24.46 -12.86
CA SER A 921 -6.28 25.73 -13.59
C SER A 921 -4.94 26.22 -14.15
N LYS A 922 -3.97 25.31 -14.34
CA LYS A 922 -2.55 25.63 -14.57
C LYS A 922 -1.94 26.45 -13.41
N GLN A 923 -0.62 26.64 -13.42
CA GLN A 923 0.10 27.38 -12.39
C GLN A 923 -0.03 28.90 -12.62
N PHE A 924 -1.11 29.50 -12.14
CA PHE A 924 -1.37 30.94 -12.31
C PHE A 924 -0.69 31.83 -11.26
N ASP A 925 -0.22 31.24 -10.15
CA ASP A 925 0.41 31.91 -9.00
C ASP A 925 1.94 31.72 -8.97
N VAL A 926 2.51 31.09 -10.00
CA VAL A 926 3.96 30.91 -10.18
C VAL A 926 4.37 31.54 -11.51
N LEU A 927 5.59 32.08 -11.56
CA LEU A 927 6.19 32.53 -12.82
C LEU A 927 6.34 31.33 -13.77
N LYS A 928 6.16 31.55 -15.07
CA LYS A 928 6.26 30.46 -16.02
C LYS A 928 7.66 29.83 -16.02
N ASP A 929 7.72 28.52 -16.19
CA ASP A 929 8.98 27.78 -16.29
C ASP A 929 9.81 28.21 -17.52
N ASP A 930 9.14 28.63 -18.61
CA ASP A 930 9.74 29.10 -19.87
C ASP A 930 10.03 30.61 -19.88
N TYR A 931 10.12 31.25 -18.70
CA TYR A 931 10.36 32.69 -18.60
C TYR A 931 11.76 33.08 -19.09
N ASP A 932 11.82 33.98 -20.09
CA ASP A 932 13.08 34.42 -20.69
C ASP A 932 13.76 35.54 -19.86
N TYR A 933 14.55 35.11 -18.88
CA TYR A 933 15.36 36.01 -18.06
C TYR A 933 16.44 36.77 -18.85
N VAL A 934 16.96 36.19 -19.93
CA VAL A 934 18.06 36.77 -20.72
C VAL A 934 17.55 37.94 -21.54
N LEU A 935 16.39 37.79 -22.19
CA LEU A 935 15.74 38.84 -22.97
C LEU A 935 15.50 40.08 -22.11
N ILE A 936 14.88 39.93 -20.94
CA ILE A 936 14.54 41.07 -20.09
C ILE A 936 15.81 41.73 -19.55
N SER A 937 16.79 40.94 -19.10
CA SER A 937 18.07 41.47 -18.64
C SER A 937 18.79 42.25 -19.75
N SER A 938 18.82 41.71 -20.97
CA SER A 938 19.44 42.36 -22.13
C SER A 938 18.71 43.65 -22.52
N VAL A 939 17.38 43.66 -22.49
CA VAL A 939 16.58 44.86 -22.78
C VAL A 939 16.84 45.93 -21.72
N LEU A 940 16.91 45.58 -20.44
CA LEU A 940 17.22 46.53 -19.36
C LEU A 940 18.61 47.15 -19.52
N PHE A 941 19.64 46.34 -19.83
CA PHE A 941 20.97 46.86 -20.13
C PHE A 941 20.96 47.75 -21.38
N GLY A 942 20.28 47.31 -22.44
CA GLY A 942 20.11 48.09 -23.67
C GLY A 942 19.48 49.46 -23.40
N LEU A 943 18.40 49.51 -22.63
CA LEU A 943 17.72 50.75 -22.23
C LEU A 943 18.62 51.62 -21.34
N PHE A 944 19.35 51.03 -20.39
CA PHE A 944 20.29 51.76 -19.54
C PHE A 944 21.39 52.43 -20.36
N PHE A 945 22.07 51.69 -21.23
CA PHE A 945 23.11 52.25 -22.09
C PHE A 945 22.55 53.26 -23.09
N ALA A 946 21.39 52.98 -23.69
CA ALA A 946 20.72 53.93 -24.58
C ALA A 946 20.39 55.24 -23.86
N THR A 947 19.94 55.18 -22.59
CA THR A 947 19.65 56.35 -21.76
C THR A 947 20.93 57.14 -21.46
N MET A 948 22.01 56.47 -21.06
CA MET A 948 23.30 57.11 -20.77
C MET A 948 23.90 57.77 -22.01
N ILE A 949 23.85 57.10 -23.15
CA ILE A 949 24.32 57.63 -24.44
C ILE A 949 23.46 58.82 -24.87
N SER A 950 22.13 58.69 -24.79
CA SER A 950 21.20 59.76 -25.17
C SER A 950 21.32 60.99 -24.27
N LYS A 951 21.52 60.80 -22.96
CA LYS A 951 21.81 61.88 -22.00
C LYS A 951 23.04 62.67 -22.44
N ARG A 952 24.15 61.97 -22.71
CA ARG A 952 25.40 62.61 -23.14
C ARG A 952 25.26 63.31 -24.49
N LEU A 953 24.57 62.69 -25.46
CA LEU A 953 24.27 63.30 -26.75
C LEU A 953 23.41 64.56 -26.61
N ALA A 954 22.42 64.54 -25.71
CA ALA A 954 21.57 65.70 -25.44
C ALA A 954 22.35 66.84 -24.78
N GLU A 955 23.19 66.56 -23.79
CA GLU A 955 24.08 67.54 -23.16
C GLU A 955 25.00 68.21 -24.19
N VAL A 956 25.63 67.41 -25.07
CA VAL A 956 26.48 67.91 -26.16
C VAL A 956 25.67 68.77 -27.14
N LYS A 957 24.46 68.34 -27.52
CA LYS A 957 23.60 69.10 -28.44
C LYS A 957 23.15 70.43 -27.84
N LEU A 958 22.77 70.45 -26.55
CA LEU A 958 22.39 71.67 -25.84
C LEU A 958 23.57 72.63 -25.70
N LEU A 959 24.75 72.12 -25.36
CA LEU A 959 25.98 72.92 -25.30
C LEU A 959 26.28 73.55 -26.66
N ASN A 960 26.28 72.77 -27.74
CA ASN A 960 26.49 73.29 -29.10
C ASN A 960 25.44 74.34 -29.53
N ARG A 961 24.21 74.22 -29.05
CA ARG A 961 23.14 75.21 -29.28
C ARG A 961 23.35 76.49 -28.48
N ALA A 962 23.89 76.40 -27.27
CA ALA A 962 24.17 77.56 -26.41
C ALA A 962 25.42 78.34 -26.84
N TRP A 963 26.37 77.70 -27.51
CA TRP A 963 27.62 78.30 -28.03
C TRP A 963 27.48 78.90 -29.44
N ARG A 964 26.32 78.73 -30.09
CA ARG A 964 25.91 79.49 -31.27
C ARG A 964 25.02 80.64 -30.84
#